data_AF-A0A966EIY6-F1
#
_entry.id   AF-A0A966EIY6-F1
#
_cell.length_a   1.000
_cell.length_b   1.000
_cell.length_c   1.000
_cell.angle_alpha   90.00
_cell.angle_beta   90.00
_cell.angle_gamma   90.00
#
_symmetry.space_group_name_H-M   'P 1'
#
loop_
_entity.id
_entity.type
_entity.pdbx_description
1 polymer ?
#
loop_
_entity_poly.entity_id
_entity_poly.type
_entity_poly.pdbx_seq_one_letter_code
_entity_poly.pdbx_strand_id
1 'polypeptide(L)'
;MRLLPIIFFFYPLLLAQGQEGSAPIEGIRNNDSRLHALMGGVVVSSRGDLKANIILRNGRIDSVGQNVIAPEGARVWNMEGKRIYPGFIEPWLEGVKADKFNGSHWNKKVMPDRNAASLISLDEDKLKLMRGMGFSVAHAVPKDGIFRGKTALFLLRDGDRGDQLLDSSVGQVLDFDHGGGGYPSSLMGSIALVRQTLSDAKWYHEAMAAHLNEPSSFMRPAQSRALNELELGARFLFIARDELDYDRIKTVKKEFKLDIVVKGSGYEYRRLRALKELGCNIIMPLNFPTLPSIDDPTKALDYSLEELQHWEFAPSGPALVSTNGLKISFSSHGLDDPLKNFGKRIRIAVKRGIDPNYALQALTSIPAKILGIDDRCGDLVAGKFANLVISEGDLFLDDQSKIHATWVDGIPYLKELSPESNVSGRWEISGFGDKASIVWEIPEGKNIKVKYGEGKEFSGEWKLGRLLLSPPSAIFGEEKGNARLSASFNSEEKTLSGVGVLSSGKALWWNAKRVEGIKDKKKEEEKNSEIGDDVPDLEFSSYPAGAYSVRNLPLKLSERILFRGATIWTSADQGIVKEADLLIDKGRIVSIGKDLALPEGVKEINASGKHITPGLIDCHSHSAISRGVNEGTHAVTVEVRIGDSLDPTDISLYRQLAGGLTTANLLHGSANPMGGQNQVIKLRWGSDPDGLRFVGAKPGVKFALGENVKQSNWGDNSTTRYPQTRMGVEQIMKDTFIAASEYRKDKIKAAKENRPHRRDYRLEAVLEILDGERIVHIHSYRQDEILMFVRLAQKFGFVVGTFQHVLEGYKVADAIAEIGAGGSTFSDWWAYKFEVYDAIPYNAALMSKVGVVTSFNSDDSELACRMNIEAAKAVKYGEVSEEEALKFVTINPAKQLRIDSKVGSLEPGKDADFVIWNGHPLSTYSKTEQTWIEGVIYFDLETDRVLRKRAINERARLVNKVISQKIKNPENDSKNDKSRDLEEETIQLSKRPRWLPVMLKSCTTITRGLYHNGKSLHTCTSGKCCQSN
;
A
#
# COMPACT_ATOMS: atom_id res chain seq x y z
N MET A 1 -52.43 56.41 7.84
CA MET A 1 -51.38 57.00 8.71
C MET A 1 -50.69 55.86 9.44
N ARG A 2 -49.38 55.58 9.37
CA ARG A 2 -48.20 56.20 8.77
C ARG A 2 -47.39 55.09 8.07
N LEU A 3 -46.87 55.39 6.89
CA LEU A 3 -45.98 54.55 6.09
C LEU A 3 -44.55 54.61 6.66
N LEU A 4 -43.92 53.44 6.82
CA LEU A 4 -42.47 53.26 6.91
C LEU A 4 -42.12 51.91 6.24
N PRO A 5 -41.33 51.88 5.15
CA PRO A 5 -40.87 50.63 4.57
C PRO A 5 -39.57 50.18 5.24
N ILE A 6 -39.57 49.01 5.86
CA ILE A 6 -38.35 48.30 6.26
C ILE A 6 -37.88 47.53 5.03
N ILE A 7 -36.79 48.01 4.44
CA ILE A 7 -36.08 47.35 3.33
C ILE A 7 -35.35 46.12 3.90
N PHE A 8 -35.85 44.93 3.60
CA PHE A 8 -35.10 43.69 3.74
C PHE A 8 -34.09 43.59 2.58
N PHE A 9 -32.81 43.82 2.86
CA PHE A 9 -31.72 43.48 1.96
C PHE A 9 -31.60 41.95 1.89
N PHE A 10 -32.18 41.34 0.86
CA PHE A 10 -31.76 40.02 0.39
C PHE A 10 -30.36 40.19 -0.22
N TYR A 11 -29.34 39.67 0.45
CA TYR A 11 -28.05 39.39 -0.18
C TYR A 11 -28.20 38.04 -0.90
N PRO A 12 -28.24 37.96 -2.24
CA PRO A 12 -28.00 36.70 -2.90
C PRO A 12 -26.49 36.44 -2.76
N LEU A 13 -26.12 35.36 -2.07
CA LEU A 13 -24.82 34.73 -2.22
C LEU A 13 -24.73 34.20 -3.66
N LEU A 14 -24.41 35.10 -4.60
CA LEU A 14 -23.90 34.73 -5.90
C LEU A 14 -22.49 34.18 -5.65
N LEU A 15 -22.41 32.85 -5.57
CA LEU A 15 -21.19 32.12 -5.89
C LEU A 15 -20.87 32.45 -7.35
N ALA A 16 -20.15 33.55 -7.57
CA ALA A 16 -19.50 33.83 -8.83
C ALA A 16 -18.40 32.77 -9.01
N GLN A 17 -18.78 31.62 -9.57
CA GLN A 17 -17.84 30.79 -10.30
C GLN A 17 -17.43 31.60 -11.52
N GLY A 18 -16.31 32.32 -11.42
CA GLY A 18 -15.70 32.97 -12.56
C GLY A 18 -15.31 31.92 -13.59
N GLN A 19 -16.15 31.72 -14.60
CA GLN A 19 -15.69 31.32 -15.92
C GLN A 19 -14.95 32.53 -16.49
N GLU A 20 -13.64 32.60 -16.30
CA GLU A 20 -12.80 33.50 -17.10
C GLU A 20 -12.64 32.87 -18.49
N GLY A 21 -13.59 33.17 -19.37
CA GLY A 21 -13.59 32.76 -20.75
C GLY A 21 -14.06 33.92 -21.62
N SER A 22 -13.28 34.28 -22.64
CA SER A 22 -13.56 35.30 -23.66
C SER A 22 -13.71 36.76 -23.20
N ALA A 23 -13.52 37.06 -21.91
CA ALA A 23 -13.54 38.43 -21.42
C ALA A 23 -12.45 39.26 -22.14
N PRO A 24 -12.78 40.48 -22.62
CA PRO A 24 -11.79 41.35 -23.25
C PRO A 24 -10.69 41.69 -22.25
N ILE A 25 -9.42 41.58 -22.68
CA ILE A 25 -8.27 41.99 -21.87
C ILE A 25 -8.37 43.51 -21.64
N GLU A 26 -8.69 43.93 -20.42
CA GLU A 26 -8.60 45.32 -19.98
C GLU A 26 -7.15 45.60 -19.54
N GLY A 27 -6.39 46.31 -20.37
CA GLY A 27 -5.00 46.71 -20.07
C GLY A 27 -4.00 46.50 -21.22
N ILE A 28 -2.72 46.66 -20.91
CA ILE A 28 -1.62 46.44 -21.88
C ILE A 28 -1.55 44.95 -22.22
N ARG A 29 -1.76 44.60 -23.48
CA ARG A 29 -1.59 43.22 -23.97
C ARG A 29 -0.11 42.85 -23.92
N ASN A 30 0.20 41.73 -23.27
CA ASN A 30 1.55 41.19 -23.26
C ASN A 30 1.90 40.68 -24.66
N ASN A 31 2.83 41.36 -25.33
CA ASN A 31 3.24 41.10 -26.71
C ASN A 31 4.60 40.40 -26.76
N ASP A 32 4.84 39.45 -25.84
CA ASP A 32 6.02 38.60 -25.93
C ASP A 32 5.92 37.79 -27.23
N SER A 33 6.98 37.84 -28.05
CA SER A 33 7.05 37.19 -29.37
C SER A 33 6.69 35.70 -29.37
N ARG A 34 6.67 35.06 -28.18
CA ARG A 34 6.50 33.60 -27.95
C ARG A 34 7.35 32.76 -28.91
N LEU A 35 8.43 33.33 -29.42
CA LEU A 35 9.36 32.77 -30.38
C LEU A 35 10.74 32.79 -29.73
N HIS A 36 11.23 31.62 -29.32
CA HIS A 36 12.49 31.47 -28.61
C HIS A 36 13.41 30.53 -29.39
N ALA A 37 14.71 30.84 -29.41
CA ALA A 37 15.73 29.99 -29.99
C ALA A 37 16.76 29.62 -28.91
N LEU A 38 16.80 28.35 -28.51
CA LEU A 38 17.78 27.82 -27.56
C LEU A 38 18.95 27.25 -28.35
N MET A 39 20.13 27.85 -28.23
CA MET A 39 21.26 27.62 -29.14
C MET A 39 22.46 27.00 -28.42
N GLY A 40 23.03 25.93 -28.96
CA GLY A 40 24.35 25.40 -28.57
C GLY A 40 24.37 24.39 -27.41
N GLY A 41 23.21 23.99 -26.89
CA GLY A 41 23.08 23.06 -25.76
C GLY A 41 23.11 21.58 -26.14
N VAL A 42 23.27 20.73 -25.13
CA VAL A 42 23.11 19.27 -25.28
C VAL A 42 21.66 18.91 -25.00
N VAL A 43 20.93 18.56 -26.06
CA VAL A 43 19.56 18.05 -25.97
C VAL A 43 19.64 16.60 -25.54
N VAL A 44 19.16 16.33 -24.32
CA VAL A 44 19.12 15.00 -23.73
C VAL A 44 17.77 14.39 -24.05
N SER A 45 17.80 13.22 -24.67
CA SER A 45 16.59 12.48 -25.03
C SER A 45 16.73 11.02 -24.68
N SER A 46 15.61 10.31 -24.61
CA SER A 46 15.59 8.85 -24.47
C SER A 46 16.29 8.10 -25.62
N ARG A 47 16.61 8.79 -26.72
CA ARG A 47 17.31 8.25 -27.89
C ARG A 47 18.80 8.61 -27.92
N GLY A 48 19.30 9.30 -26.89
CA GLY A 48 20.68 9.74 -26.75
C GLY A 48 20.83 11.27 -26.70
N ASP A 49 22.02 11.68 -26.26
CA ASP A 49 22.44 13.08 -26.17
C ASP A 49 22.84 13.63 -27.54
N LEU A 50 22.35 14.82 -27.87
CA LEU A 50 22.66 15.49 -29.14
C LEU A 50 22.95 16.98 -28.88
N LYS A 51 24.15 17.46 -29.27
CA LYS A 51 24.37 18.91 -29.36
C LYS A 51 23.46 19.48 -30.44
N ALA A 52 22.49 20.32 -30.09
CA ALA A 52 21.46 20.79 -31.02
C ALA A 52 20.86 22.12 -30.58
N ASN A 53 20.15 22.75 -31.51
CA ASN A 53 19.36 23.96 -31.26
C ASN A 53 17.87 23.59 -31.23
N ILE A 54 17.09 24.31 -30.42
CA ILE A 54 15.65 24.14 -30.30
C ILE A 54 14.95 25.47 -30.60
N ILE A 55 13.99 25.46 -31.52
CA ILE A 55 13.07 26.59 -31.75
C ILE A 55 11.75 26.30 -31.06
N LEU A 56 11.28 27.26 -30.28
CA LEU A 56 9.99 27.24 -29.61
C LEU A 56 9.12 28.33 -30.22
N ARG A 57 7.89 27.99 -30.58
CA ARG A 57 6.92 28.92 -31.17
C ARG A 57 5.55 28.69 -30.54
N ASN A 58 4.96 29.74 -30.00
CA ASN A 58 3.60 29.73 -29.44
C ASN A 58 3.37 28.58 -28.42
N GLY A 59 4.34 28.37 -27.53
CA GLY A 59 4.27 27.32 -26.50
C GLY A 59 4.55 25.90 -26.98
N ARG A 60 4.91 25.71 -28.25
CA ARG A 60 5.27 24.41 -28.84
C ARG A 60 6.70 24.36 -29.33
N ILE A 61 7.24 23.15 -29.43
CA ILE A 61 8.51 22.88 -30.09
C ILE A 61 8.27 22.93 -31.60
N ASP A 62 8.92 23.86 -32.28
CA ASP A 62 8.83 24.06 -33.74
C ASP A 62 9.82 23.14 -34.47
N SER A 63 11.08 23.11 -34.00
CA SER A 63 12.13 22.26 -34.58
C SER A 63 13.25 21.98 -33.57
N VAL A 64 13.92 20.83 -33.71
CA VAL A 64 15.10 20.42 -32.94
C VAL A 64 16.14 19.87 -33.91
N GLY A 65 17.40 20.34 -33.83
CA GLY A 65 18.47 19.78 -34.65
C GLY A 65 19.78 20.56 -34.61
N GLN A 66 20.86 19.94 -35.09
CA GLN A 66 22.21 20.54 -35.16
C GLN A 66 22.27 21.77 -36.07
N ASN A 67 21.56 21.73 -37.20
CA ASN A 67 21.61 22.76 -38.24
C ASN A 67 20.42 23.73 -38.17
N VAL A 68 19.69 23.74 -37.05
CA VAL A 68 18.55 24.64 -36.85
C VAL A 68 19.08 26.04 -36.55
N ILE A 69 18.66 27.03 -37.34
CA ILE A 69 19.09 28.43 -37.23
C ILE A 69 18.01 29.22 -36.50
N ALA A 70 18.41 30.17 -35.65
CA ALA A 70 17.48 31.06 -34.98
C ALA A 70 16.72 31.92 -36.01
N PRO A 71 15.36 31.84 -36.06
CA PRO A 71 14.58 32.66 -36.98
C PRO A 71 14.63 34.13 -36.58
N GLU A 72 14.43 35.02 -37.56
CA GLU A 72 14.38 36.45 -37.32
C GLU A 72 13.26 36.82 -36.33
N GLY A 73 13.56 37.71 -35.38
CA GLY A 73 12.64 38.08 -34.31
C GLY A 73 12.57 37.11 -33.12
N ALA A 74 13.27 35.96 -33.17
CA ALA A 74 13.34 35.05 -32.03
C ALA A 74 14.17 35.62 -30.89
N ARG A 75 13.71 35.42 -29.65
CA ARG A 75 14.54 35.63 -28.47
C ARG A 75 15.56 34.51 -28.36
N VAL A 76 16.84 34.83 -28.57
CA VAL A 76 17.93 33.85 -28.54
C VAL A 76 18.45 33.64 -27.11
N TRP A 77 18.62 32.37 -26.75
CA TRP A 77 19.15 31.92 -25.46
C TRP A 77 20.41 31.08 -25.71
N ASN A 78 21.53 31.48 -25.10
CA ASN A 78 22.76 30.69 -25.15
C ASN A 78 22.64 29.50 -24.18
N MET A 79 22.77 28.29 -24.73
CA MET A 79 22.71 27.01 -24.01
C MET A 79 24.05 26.29 -24.03
N GLU A 80 25.14 26.93 -24.47
CA GLU A 80 26.47 26.34 -24.42
C GLU A 80 26.84 25.92 -22.99
N GLY A 81 27.36 24.69 -22.85
CA GLY A 81 27.65 24.07 -21.55
C GLY A 81 26.41 23.64 -20.74
N LYS A 82 25.19 23.88 -21.24
CA LYS A 82 23.93 23.47 -20.59
C LYS A 82 23.38 22.19 -21.21
N ARG A 83 22.63 21.43 -20.41
CA ARG A 83 21.87 20.25 -20.83
C ARG A 83 20.38 20.57 -20.82
N ILE A 84 19.66 20.13 -21.84
CA ILE A 84 18.24 20.42 -22.07
C ILE A 84 17.48 19.09 -22.08
N TYR A 85 16.63 18.88 -21.09
CA TYR A 85 15.80 17.68 -20.92
C TYR A 85 14.33 18.00 -21.24
N PRO A 86 13.50 17.00 -21.61
CA PRO A 86 12.05 17.16 -21.58
C PRO A 86 11.58 17.54 -20.17
N GLY A 87 10.56 18.40 -20.10
CA GLY A 87 9.91 18.78 -18.85
C GLY A 87 9.39 17.55 -18.09
N PHE A 88 9.68 17.46 -16.79
CA PHE A 88 9.22 16.33 -15.99
C PHE A 88 7.70 16.40 -15.77
N ILE A 89 7.10 15.24 -15.53
CA ILE A 89 5.67 15.08 -15.26
C ILE A 89 5.55 14.47 -13.86
N GLU A 90 4.86 15.15 -12.94
CA GLU A 90 4.55 14.60 -11.61
C GLU A 90 3.32 13.71 -11.73
N PRO A 91 3.46 12.36 -11.68
CA PRO A 91 2.34 11.46 -11.89
C PRO A 91 1.40 11.34 -10.69
N TRP A 92 1.74 11.93 -9.53
CA TRP A 92 0.92 11.83 -8.33
C TRP A 92 1.08 13.03 -7.38
N LEU A 93 0.30 14.09 -7.63
CA LEU A 93 0.20 15.24 -6.74
C LEU A 93 -1.13 15.21 -5.97
N GLU A 94 -1.09 14.74 -4.72
CA GLU A 94 -2.31 14.67 -3.90
C GLU A 94 -2.77 16.03 -3.39
N GLY A 95 -4.03 16.38 -3.64
CA GLY A 95 -4.65 17.63 -3.19
C GLY A 95 -6.12 17.47 -2.80
N VAL A 96 -6.59 18.36 -1.91
CA VAL A 96 -7.96 18.47 -1.36
C VAL A 96 -8.41 17.33 -0.44
N LYS A 97 -8.63 17.66 0.84
CA LYS A 97 -9.27 16.78 1.84
C LYS A 97 -10.77 16.60 1.54
N ALA A 98 -11.29 15.41 1.84
CA ALA A 98 -12.70 15.08 1.64
C ALA A 98 -13.68 15.91 2.49
N ASP A 99 -13.25 16.47 3.61
CA ASP A 99 -14.13 17.09 4.63
C ASP A 99 -15.05 18.21 4.10
N LYS A 100 -14.75 18.78 2.92
CA LYS A 100 -15.55 19.85 2.28
C LYS A 100 -16.43 19.37 1.11
N PHE A 101 -16.32 18.10 0.68
CA PHE A 101 -17.09 17.58 -0.45
C PHE A 101 -18.22 16.66 0.03
N ASN A 102 -19.45 17.04 -0.29
CA ASN A 102 -20.62 16.20 0.00
C ASN A 102 -20.90 15.29 -1.21
N GLY A 103 -20.40 14.06 -1.16
CA GLY A 103 -20.61 13.07 -2.22
C GLY A 103 -22.09 12.70 -2.39
N SER A 104 -22.47 12.33 -3.61
CA SER A 104 -23.86 11.96 -3.93
C SER A 104 -24.20 10.48 -3.70
N HIS A 105 -23.22 9.67 -3.27
CA HIS A 105 -23.44 8.27 -2.90
C HIS A 105 -23.88 8.12 -1.44
N TRP A 106 -24.66 7.08 -1.12
CA TRP A 106 -25.13 6.82 0.25
C TRP A 106 -23.96 6.59 1.22
N ASN A 107 -22.87 6.00 0.74
CA ASN A 107 -21.64 5.83 1.49
C ASN A 107 -20.68 7.00 1.21
N LYS A 108 -20.37 7.77 2.26
CA LYS A 108 -19.50 8.97 2.20
C LYS A 108 -18.06 8.68 1.75
N LYS A 109 -17.62 7.42 1.78
CA LYS A 109 -16.29 6.98 1.31
C LYS A 109 -16.27 6.75 -0.21
N VAL A 110 -17.41 6.87 -0.88
CA VAL A 110 -17.56 6.67 -2.33
C VAL A 110 -17.89 8.03 -2.96
N MET A 111 -16.88 8.69 -3.54
CA MET A 111 -16.99 10.04 -4.12
C MET A 111 -16.50 10.08 -5.58
N PRO A 112 -17.01 9.23 -6.48
CA PRO A 112 -16.59 9.22 -7.89
C PRO A 112 -16.94 10.51 -8.65
N ASP A 113 -17.90 11.27 -8.14
CA ASP A 113 -18.36 12.57 -8.63
C ASP A 113 -17.50 13.74 -8.14
N ARG A 114 -16.51 13.49 -7.28
CA ARG A 114 -15.50 14.47 -6.91
C ARG A 114 -14.52 14.65 -8.06
N ASN A 115 -14.24 15.89 -8.45
CA ASN A 115 -13.30 16.18 -9.54
C ASN A 115 -12.17 17.11 -9.08
N ALA A 116 -10.92 16.64 -9.20
CA ALA A 116 -9.73 17.45 -8.99
C ALA A 116 -9.71 18.74 -9.83
N ALA A 117 -10.24 18.69 -11.05
CA ALA A 117 -10.27 19.79 -12.00
C ALA A 117 -11.08 20.99 -11.54
N SER A 118 -11.97 20.85 -10.54
CA SER A 118 -12.73 21.96 -9.93
C SER A 118 -12.27 22.29 -8.50
N LEU A 119 -11.65 21.35 -7.80
CA LEU A 119 -11.37 21.48 -6.37
C LEU A 119 -9.90 21.79 -6.04
N ILE A 120 -8.96 21.33 -6.86
CA ILE A 120 -7.53 21.57 -6.60
C ILE A 120 -7.14 22.94 -7.16
N SER A 121 -6.43 23.71 -6.34
CA SER A 121 -5.77 24.96 -6.72
C SER A 121 -4.28 24.80 -6.47
N LEU A 122 -3.47 25.17 -7.48
CA LEU A 122 -2.02 25.21 -7.38
C LEU A 122 -1.63 26.66 -7.08
N ASP A 123 -1.36 26.94 -5.81
CA ASP A 123 -0.83 28.23 -5.39
C ASP A 123 0.59 28.46 -5.91
N GLU A 124 1.04 29.71 -5.88
CA GLU A 124 2.34 30.14 -6.41
C GLU A 124 3.51 29.39 -5.76
N ASP A 125 3.41 29.05 -4.47
CA ASP A 125 4.44 28.31 -3.74
C ASP A 125 4.56 26.87 -4.22
N LYS A 126 3.44 26.17 -4.42
CA LYS A 126 3.44 24.83 -5.02
C LYS A 126 3.96 24.85 -6.45
N LEU A 127 3.57 25.84 -7.26
CA LEU A 127 4.08 25.98 -8.62
C LEU A 127 5.60 26.17 -8.63
N LYS A 128 6.12 27.10 -7.81
CA LYS A 128 7.57 27.33 -7.66
C LYS A 128 8.30 26.07 -7.17
N LEU A 129 7.73 25.38 -6.18
CA LEU A 129 8.28 24.13 -5.64
C LEU A 129 8.40 23.05 -6.73
N MET A 130 7.32 22.78 -7.47
CA MET A 130 7.27 21.75 -8.50
C MET A 130 8.19 22.09 -9.69
N ARG A 131 8.15 23.34 -10.17
CA ARG A 131 9.07 23.82 -11.21
C ARG A 131 10.53 23.76 -10.76
N GLY A 132 10.80 24.03 -9.49
CA GLY A 132 12.14 23.92 -8.90
C GLY A 132 12.73 22.51 -8.93
N MET A 133 11.88 21.48 -9.02
CA MET A 133 12.25 20.08 -9.21
C MET A 133 12.28 19.65 -10.69
N GLY A 134 11.95 20.55 -11.63
CA GLY A 134 11.90 20.27 -13.08
C GLY A 134 10.53 19.85 -13.61
N PHE A 135 9.49 19.81 -12.76
CA PHE A 135 8.15 19.46 -13.21
C PHE A 135 7.51 20.59 -14.01
N SER A 136 6.89 20.20 -15.12
CA SER A 136 6.14 21.07 -16.03
C SER A 136 4.65 20.73 -16.10
N VAL A 137 4.30 19.48 -15.76
CA VAL A 137 2.93 18.99 -15.68
C VAL A 137 2.74 18.28 -14.34
N ALA A 138 1.60 18.45 -13.70
CA ALA A 138 1.23 17.70 -12.51
C ALA A 138 -0.13 17.01 -12.67
N HIS A 139 -0.16 15.73 -12.28
CA HIS A 139 -1.37 14.95 -12.15
C HIS A 139 -1.96 15.12 -10.75
N ALA A 140 -3.04 15.89 -10.68
CA ALA A 140 -3.71 16.25 -9.45
C ALA A 140 -4.70 15.16 -9.03
N VAL A 141 -4.51 14.62 -7.83
CA VAL A 141 -5.22 13.44 -7.31
C VAL A 141 -6.00 13.82 -6.05
N PRO A 142 -7.31 13.52 -5.95
CA PRO A 142 -8.07 13.76 -4.73
C PRO A 142 -7.59 12.92 -3.52
N LYS A 143 -7.67 13.47 -2.29
CA LYS A 143 -7.34 12.75 -1.04
C LYS A 143 -8.57 12.12 -0.38
N ASP A 144 -8.35 11.03 0.37
CA ASP A 144 -9.33 10.35 1.22
C ASP A 144 -10.53 9.72 0.50
N GLY A 145 -11.08 8.66 1.09
CA GLY A 145 -12.15 7.84 0.51
C GLY A 145 -11.65 6.58 -0.21
N ILE A 146 -12.57 5.68 -0.47
CA ILE A 146 -12.37 4.42 -1.21
C ILE A 146 -12.45 4.70 -2.70
N PHE A 147 -13.53 5.35 -3.17
CA PHE A 147 -13.53 6.00 -4.48
C PHE A 147 -13.23 7.46 -4.25
N ARG A 148 -12.01 7.88 -4.54
CA ARG A 148 -11.59 9.26 -4.27
C ARG A 148 -12.03 10.22 -5.37
N GLY A 149 -12.51 9.75 -6.51
CA GLY A 149 -13.01 10.60 -7.59
C GLY A 149 -12.02 10.81 -8.72
N LYS A 150 -12.40 11.71 -9.63
CA LYS A 150 -11.71 12.02 -10.87
C LYS A 150 -10.46 12.85 -10.64
N THR A 151 -9.41 12.50 -11.36
CA THR A 151 -8.14 13.24 -11.38
C THR A 151 -8.08 14.22 -12.55
N ALA A 152 -7.15 15.17 -12.49
CA ALA A 152 -6.98 16.19 -13.52
C ALA A 152 -5.50 16.45 -13.79
N LEU A 153 -5.18 17.01 -14.95
CA LEU A 153 -3.83 17.41 -15.33
C LEU A 153 -3.71 18.92 -15.38
N PHE A 154 -2.62 19.45 -14.81
CA PHE A 154 -2.32 20.86 -14.81
C PHE A 154 -0.92 21.13 -15.38
N LEU A 155 -0.82 22.12 -16.27
CA LEU A 155 0.42 22.79 -16.60
C LEU A 155 0.86 23.64 -15.41
N LEU A 156 2.12 23.50 -15.03
CA LEU A 156 2.72 24.21 -13.89
C LEU A 156 3.16 25.63 -14.29
N ARG A 157 2.31 26.38 -14.98
CA ARG A 157 2.56 27.76 -15.42
C ARG A 157 1.79 28.78 -14.58
N ASP A 158 2.28 30.01 -14.59
CA ASP A 158 1.54 31.15 -14.07
C ASP A 158 0.36 31.46 -15.02
N GLY A 159 -0.72 32.00 -14.46
CA GLY A 159 -1.98 32.24 -15.16
C GLY A 159 -3.18 31.85 -14.31
N ASP A 160 -4.36 31.99 -14.90
CA ASP A 160 -5.60 31.53 -14.28
C ASP A 160 -5.75 29.99 -14.38
N ARG A 161 -6.87 29.48 -13.88
CA ARG A 161 -7.17 28.05 -13.95
C ARG A 161 -7.30 27.54 -15.39
N GLY A 162 -7.82 28.36 -16.30
CA GLY A 162 -8.00 28.02 -17.71
C GLY A 162 -6.66 27.86 -18.43
N ASP A 163 -5.68 28.70 -18.10
CA ASP A 163 -4.30 28.59 -18.58
C ASP A 163 -3.58 27.33 -18.06
N GLN A 164 -3.92 26.89 -16.85
CA GLN A 164 -3.26 25.75 -16.19
C GLN A 164 -3.92 24.41 -16.50
N LEU A 165 -5.24 24.34 -16.61
CA LEU A 165 -5.95 23.07 -16.75
C LEU A 165 -5.69 22.45 -18.13
N LEU A 166 -4.97 21.32 -18.16
CA LEU A 166 -4.67 20.60 -19.39
C LEU A 166 -5.77 19.62 -19.76
N ASP A 167 -6.16 18.75 -18.82
CA ASP A 167 -7.25 17.79 -18.99
C ASP A 167 -8.06 17.70 -17.69
N SER A 168 -9.40 17.75 -17.80
CA SER A 168 -10.31 17.82 -16.65
C SER A 168 -10.70 16.48 -16.04
N SER A 169 -10.28 15.36 -16.65
CA SER A 169 -10.54 14.00 -16.18
C SER A 169 -9.59 13.02 -16.88
N VAL A 170 -8.67 12.41 -16.13
CA VAL A 170 -7.75 11.38 -16.69
C VAL A 170 -7.82 10.01 -16.02
N GLY A 171 -8.57 9.89 -14.93
CA GLY A 171 -8.87 8.60 -14.31
C GLY A 171 -9.67 8.72 -13.02
N GLN A 172 -10.11 7.58 -12.49
CA GLN A 172 -10.79 7.43 -11.20
C GLN A 172 -9.86 6.81 -10.17
N VAL A 173 -9.77 7.39 -8.98
CA VAL A 173 -8.86 6.90 -7.94
C VAL A 173 -9.58 5.93 -7.01
N LEU A 174 -8.93 4.79 -6.73
CA LEU A 174 -9.44 3.73 -5.87
C LEU A 174 -8.43 3.35 -4.78
N ASP A 175 -8.91 3.21 -3.56
CA ASP A 175 -8.14 2.79 -2.39
C ASP A 175 -8.93 1.77 -1.57
N PHE A 176 -8.23 0.85 -0.89
CA PHE A 176 -8.83 -0.07 0.06
C PHE A 176 -8.82 0.44 1.50
N ASP A 177 -8.14 1.55 1.77
CA ASP A 177 -8.23 2.22 3.06
C ASP A 177 -9.60 2.88 3.26
N HIS A 178 -10.28 2.43 4.30
CA HIS A 178 -11.60 2.92 4.67
C HIS A 178 -11.56 4.14 5.59
N GLY A 179 -10.38 4.56 6.10
CA GLY A 179 -10.28 5.61 7.10
C GLY A 179 -11.11 5.34 8.37
N GLY A 180 -11.41 6.38 9.13
CA GLY A 180 -12.27 6.27 10.33
C GLY A 180 -13.77 6.33 10.02
N GLY A 181 -14.59 5.78 10.91
CA GLY A 181 -16.04 6.01 10.99
C GLY A 181 -16.92 5.23 10.01
N GLY A 182 -17.90 4.48 10.54
CA GLY A 182 -18.95 3.78 9.78
C GLY A 182 -18.46 2.71 8.80
N TYR A 183 -19.39 2.10 8.06
CA TYR A 183 -19.07 1.05 7.08
C TYR A 183 -18.26 1.59 5.89
N PRO A 184 -17.16 0.92 5.48
CA PRO A 184 -16.57 -0.26 6.12
C PRO A 184 -15.56 0.12 7.21
N SER A 185 -15.28 -0.81 8.13
CA SER A 185 -14.21 -0.70 9.14
C SER A 185 -13.12 -1.77 9.01
N SER A 186 -13.11 -2.52 7.91
CA SER A 186 -12.15 -3.57 7.63
C SER A 186 -11.74 -3.57 6.15
N LEU A 187 -10.59 -4.17 5.85
CA LEU A 187 -10.13 -4.35 4.47
C LEU A 187 -11.15 -5.15 3.62
N MET A 188 -11.65 -6.27 4.14
CA MET A 188 -12.67 -7.08 3.45
C MET A 188 -13.96 -6.29 3.20
N GLY A 189 -14.35 -5.41 4.12
CA GLY A 189 -15.46 -4.48 3.95
C GLY A 189 -15.20 -3.45 2.86
N SER A 190 -14.00 -2.88 2.78
CA SER A 190 -13.60 -1.97 1.69
C SER A 190 -13.72 -2.65 0.33
N ILE A 191 -13.21 -3.87 0.20
CA ILE A 191 -13.25 -4.62 -1.05
C ILE A 191 -14.69 -5.01 -1.42
N ALA A 192 -15.52 -5.39 -0.44
CA ALA A 192 -16.94 -5.63 -0.66
C ALA A 192 -17.69 -4.37 -1.13
N LEU A 193 -17.41 -3.20 -0.53
CA LEU A 193 -17.98 -1.93 -0.96
C LEU A 193 -17.52 -1.56 -2.38
N VAL A 194 -16.24 -1.75 -2.72
CA VAL A 194 -15.73 -1.57 -4.09
C VAL A 194 -16.49 -2.44 -5.08
N ARG A 195 -16.60 -3.74 -4.77
CA ARG A 195 -17.28 -4.73 -5.63
C ARG A 195 -18.75 -4.41 -5.83
N GLN A 196 -19.46 -4.03 -4.75
CA GLN A 196 -20.86 -3.62 -4.83
C GLN A 196 -21.01 -2.32 -5.64
N THR A 197 -20.16 -1.32 -5.42
CA THR A 197 -20.22 -0.03 -6.12
C THR A 197 -19.98 -0.19 -7.62
N LEU A 198 -18.99 -0.98 -8.04
CA LEU A 198 -18.73 -1.24 -9.47
C LEU A 198 -19.88 -2.01 -10.13
N SER A 199 -20.49 -2.96 -9.41
CA SER A 199 -21.67 -3.68 -9.92
C SER A 199 -22.90 -2.79 -10.00
N ASP A 200 -23.09 -1.90 -9.04
CA ASP A 200 -24.15 -0.90 -9.04
C ASP A 200 -23.99 0.09 -10.20
N ALA A 201 -22.76 0.54 -10.47
CA ALA A 201 -22.48 1.42 -11.62
C ALA A 201 -22.79 0.71 -12.95
N LYS A 202 -22.35 -0.54 -13.11
CA LYS A 202 -22.69 -1.35 -14.28
C LYS A 202 -24.21 -1.49 -14.47
N TRP A 203 -24.91 -1.91 -13.43
CA TRP A 203 -26.38 -2.03 -13.47
C TRP A 203 -27.05 -0.69 -13.79
N TYR A 204 -26.57 0.41 -13.21
CA TYR A 204 -27.14 1.74 -13.42
C TYR A 204 -27.05 2.18 -14.89
N HIS A 205 -25.88 1.98 -15.52
CA HIS A 205 -25.69 2.28 -16.95
C HIS A 205 -26.58 1.39 -17.84
N GLU A 206 -26.66 0.09 -17.54
CA GLU A 206 -27.52 -0.85 -18.28
C GLU A 206 -29.01 -0.51 -18.14
N ALA A 207 -29.47 -0.18 -16.92
CA ALA A 207 -30.85 0.20 -16.64
C ALA A 207 -31.22 1.54 -17.29
N MET A 208 -30.30 2.52 -17.26
CA MET A 208 -30.51 3.80 -17.93
C MET A 208 -30.59 3.62 -19.45
N ALA A 209 -29.69 2.83 -20.03
CA ALA A 209 -29.70 2.52 -21.46
C ALA A 209 -31.00 1.81 -21.88
N ALA A 210 -31.46 0.82 -21.10
CA ALA A 210 -32.73 0.13 -21.34
C ALA A 210 -33.92 1.10 -21.34
N HIS A 211 -33.98 2.01 -20.34
CA HIS A 211 -35.03 3.04 -20.29
C HIS A 211 -34.96 4.03 -21.46
N LEU A 212 -33.77 4.48 -21.86
CA LEU A 212 -33.61 5.41 -22.99
C LEU A 212 -34.02 4.77 -24.32
N ASN A 213 -33.77 3.46 -24.49
CA ASN A 213 -34.13 2.72 -25.69
C ASN A 213 -35.63 2.37 -25.72
N GLU A 214 -36.22 1.98 -24.58
CA GLU A 214 -37.62 1.55 -24.47
C GLU A 214 -38.31 2.15 -23.22
N PRO A 215 -38.64 3.46 -23.22
CA PRO A 215 -39.12 4.17 -22.02
C PRO A 215 -40.50 3.72 -21.55
N SER A 216 -41.30 3.09 -22.42
CA SER A 216 -42.60 2.48 -22.07
C SER A 216 -42.46 1.12 -21.37
N SER A 217 -41.36 0.40 -21.63
CA SER A 217 -41.12 -0.96 -21.12
C SER A 217 -40.35 -0.95 -19.80
N PHE A 218 -39.43 0.01 -19.63
CA PHE A 218 -38.54 0.07 -18.46
C PHE A 218 -38.72 1.36 -17.67
N MET A 219 -38.84 1.23 -16.35
CA MET A 219 -38.88 2.36 -15.45
C MET A 219 -37.51 3.05 -15.40
N ARG A 220 -37.52 4.38 -15.37
CA ARG A 220 -36.31 5.17 -15.17
C ARG A 220 -35.70 4.90 -13.80
N PRO A 221 -34.41 4.52 -13.70
CA PRO A 221 -33.73 4.41 -12.41
C PRO A 221 -33.61 5.79 -11.73
N ALA A 222 -33.62 5.82 -10.39
CA ALA A 222 -33.42 7.05 -9.63
C ALA A 222 -32.07 7.69 -9.97
N GLN A 223 -32.02 9.00 -10.19
CA GLN A 223 -30.78 9.68 -10.56
C GLN A 223 -29.71 9.50 -9.50
N SER A 224 -28.56 8.96 -9.91
CA SER A 224 -27.36 8.86 -9.08
C SER A 224 -26.19 9.46 -9.81
N ARG A 225 -25.75 10.65 -9.38
CA ARG A 225 -24.56 11.30 -9.95
C ARG A 225 -23.33 10.42 -9.73
N ALA A 226 -23.14 9.89 -8.52
CA ALA A 226 -22.01 9.03 -8.21
C ALA A 226 -21.89 7.81 -9.15
N LEU A 227 -22.99 7.06 -9.36
CA LEU A 227 -22.95 5.88 -10.25
C LEU A 227 -22.76 6.27 -11.72
N ASN A 228 -23.35 7.40 -12.13
CA ASN A 228 -23.18 7.92 -13.49
C ASN A 228 -21.72 8.28 -13.82
N GLU A 229 -20.96 8.78 -12.85
CA GLU A 229 -19.56 9.19 -13.02
C GLU A 229 -18.57 8.01 -13.01
N LEU A 230 -19.02 6.80 -12.69
CA LEU A 230 -18.23 5.56 -12.67
C LEU A 230 -18.40 4.78 -13.97
N GLU A 231 -17.53 5.06 -14.94
CA GLU A 231 -17.42 4.28 -16.16
C GLU A 231 -16.38 3.17 -15.99
N LEU A 232 -16.79 1.91 -16.13
CA LEU A 232 -15.87 0.76 -15.96
C LEU A 232 -14.77 0.72 -17.03
N GLY A 233 -14.98 1.35 -18.19
CA GLY A 233 -13.99 1.48 -19.25
C GLY A 233 -12.97 2.61 -19.02
N ALA A 234 -13.15 3.44 -17.99
CA ALA A 234 -12.18 4.46 -17.62
C ALA A 234 -10.94 3.84 -16.97
N ARG A 235 -9.86 4.63 -16.91
CA ARG A 235 -8.64 4.27 -16.17
C ARG A 235 -8.85 4.39 -14.67
N PHE A 236 -8.52 3.33 -13.93
CA PHE A 236 -8.54 3.32 -12.48
C PHE A 236 -7.12 3.40 -11.91
N LEU A 237 -6.90 4.36 -11.02
CA LEU A 237 -5.64 4.53 -10.30
C LEU A 237 -5.78 3.91 -8.91
N PHE A 238 -5.23 2.72 -8.73
CA PHE A 238 -5.22 2.01 -7.46
C PHE A 238 -4.06 2.46 -6.58
N ILE A 239 -4.28 2.50 -5.27
CA ILE A 239 -3.25 2.73 -4.27
C ILE A 239 -2.89 1.39 -3.62
N ALA A 240 -1.64 0.96 -3.76
CA ALA A 240 -1.08 -0.14 -2.97
C ALA A 240 -0.46 0.42 -1.70
N ARG A 241 -0.92 -0.04 -0.54
CA ARG A 241 -0.42 0.38 0.78
C ARG A 241 0.55 -0.61 1.39
N ASP A 242 0.42 -1.87 1.01
CA ASP A 242 1.32 -2.96 1.37
C ASP A 242 1.64 -3.81 0.14
N GLU A 243 2.47 -4.84 0.32
CA GLU A 243 2.88 -5.73 -0.75
C GLU A 243 1.79 -6.74 -1.18
N LEU A 244 0.75 -6.94 -0.37
CA LEU A 244 -0.35 -7.87 -0.67
C LEU A 244 -1.48 -7.21 -1.47
N ASP A 245 -1.55 -5.87 -1.47
CA ASP A 245 -2.56 -5.14 -2.25
C ASP A 245 -2.46 -5.45 -3.75
N TYR A 246 -1.31 -5.83 -4.28
CA TYR A 246 -1.18 -6.22 -5.69
C TYR A 246 -2.06 -7.43 -6.06
N ASP A 247 -2.18 -8.44 -5.19
CA ASP A 247 -3.05 -9.60 -5.43
C ASP A 247 -4.53 -9.25 -5.32
N ARG A 248 -4.86 -8.32 -4.41
CA ARG A 248 -6.23 -7.80 -4.20
C ARG A 248 -6.68 -6.98 -5.41
N ILE A 249 -5.82 -6.08 -5.88
CA ILE A 249 -6.02 -5.31 -7.11
C ILE A 249 -6.17 -6.24 -8.31
N LYS A 250 -5.31 -7.28 -8.42
CA LYS A 250 -5.41 -8.30 -9.48
C LYS A 250 -6.80 -8.96 -9.50
N THR A 251 -7.33 -9.28 -8.33
CA THR A 251 -8.66 -9.90 -8.19
C THR A 251 -9.76 -8.96 -8.69
N VAL A 252 -9.78 -7.71 -8.24
CA VAL A 252 -10.78 -6.70 -8.68
C VAL A 252 -10.64 -6.38 -10.17
N LYS A 253 -9.39 -6.21 -10.66
CA LYS A 253 -9.08 -6.02 -12.09
C LYS A 253 -9.68 -7.14 -12.94
N LYS A 254 -9.47 -8.39 -12.54
CA LYS A 254 -9.98 -9.56 -13.29
C LYS A 254 -11.51 -9.65 -13.25
N GLU A 255 -12.11 -9.38 -12.09
CA GLU A 255 -13.58 -9.44 -11.90
C GLU A 255 -14.31 -8.41 -12.79
N PHE A 256 -13.79 -7.18 -12.89
CA PHE A 256 -14.46 -6.06 -13.60
C PHE A 256 -13.78 -5.64 -14.92
N LYS A 257 -12.67 -6.28 -15.31
CA LYS A 257 -11.89 -5.98 -16.53
C LYS A 257 -11.41 -4.52 -16.62
N LEU A 258 -10.92 -3.98 -15.52
CA LEU A 258 -10.52 -2.57 -15.41
C LEU A 258 -9.17 -2.28 -16.10
N ASP A 259 -9.04 -1.12 -16.75
CA ASP A 259 -7.73 -0.52 -17.06
C ASP A 259 -7.15 0.07 -15.77
N ILE A 260 -5.94 -0.31 -15.39
CA ILE A 260 -5.36 0.07 -14.09
C ILE A 260 -3.95 0.64 -14.18
N VAL A 261 -3.69 1.59 -13.29
CA VAL A 261 -2.37 2.07 -12.90
C VAL A 261 -2.27 1.95 -11.39
N VAL A 262 -1.10 1.58 -10.87
CA VAL A 262 -0.92 1.38 -9.43
C VAL A 262 0.09 2.38 -8.88
N LYS A 263 -0.31 3.16 -7.86
CA LYS A 263 0.63 3.87 -6.99
C LYS A 263 1.26 2.84 -6.06
N GLY A 264 2.58 2.68 -6.18
CA GLY A 264 3.36 1.70 -5.46
C GLY A 264 3.49 1.99 -3.96
N SER A 265 3.75 0.93 -3.20
CA SER A 265 4.01 0.94 -1.76
C SER A 265 5.50 1.06 -1.41
N GLY A 266 6.41 0.85 -2.36
CA GLY A 266 7.86 0.77 -2.12
C GLY A 266 8.38 -0.66 -1.87
N TYR A 267 7.49 -1.66 -1.82
CA TYR A 267 7.80 -3.07 -1.59
C TYR A 267 7.71 -3.93 -2.88
N GLU A 268 7.61 -3.30 -4.05
CA GLU A 268 7.36 -3.95 -5.34
C GLU A 268 8.38 -5.06 -5.65
N TYR A 269 9.64 -4.86 -5.27
CA TYR A 269 10.73 -5.80 -5.51
C TYR A 269 10.55 -7.15 -4.78
N ARG A 270 9.69 -7.20 -3.75
CA ARG A 270 9.35 -8.45 -3.04
C ARG A 270 8.28 -9.26 -3.76
N ARG A 271 7.54 -8.63 -4.68
CA ARG A 271 6.34 -9.18 -5.33
C ARG A 271 6.43 -9.14 -6.86
N LEU A 272 7.63 -9.23 -7.41
CA LEU A 272 7.88 -9.16 -8.86
C LEU A 272 7.01 -10.13 -9.67
N ARG A 273 6.80 -11.36 -9.19
CA ARG A 273 5.91 -12.34 -9.86
C ARG A 273 4.46 -11.83 -9.92
N ALA A 274 3.91 -11.40 -8.79
CA ALA A 274 2.54 -10.90 -8.73
C ALA A 274 2.35 -9.65 -9.62
N LEU A 275 3.34 -8.76 -9.66
CA LEU A 275 3.32 -7.58 -10.52
C LEU A 275 3.40 -7.91 -12.01
N LYS A 276 4.22 -8.88 -12.42
CA LYS A 276 4.26 -9.37 -13.81
C LYS A 276 2.91 -9.93 -14.23
N GLU A 277 2.28 -10.73 -13.38
CA GLU A 277 0.94 -11.28 -13.64
C GLU A 277 -0.16 -10.21 -13.62
N LEU A 278 -0.01 -9.16 -12.81
CA LEU A 278 -0.92 -8.02 -12.77
C LEU A 278 -0.85 -7.20 -14.07
N GLY A 279 0.33 -7.08 -14.68
CA GLY A 279 0.53 -6.42 -15.97
C GLY A 279 0.04 -4.97 -15.95
N CYS A 280 0.56 -4.15 -15.05
CA CYS A 280 0.20 -2.73 -14.90
C CYS A 280 1.44 -1.82 -14.94
N ASN A 281 1.22 -0.54 -15.22
CA ASN A 281 2.23 0.49 -14.99
C ASN A 281 2.21 0.90 -13.52
N ILE A 282 3.39 1.21 -12.96
CA ILE A 282 3.56 1.51 -11.54
C ILE A 282 4.07 2.95 -11.37
N ILE A 283 3.40 3.73 -10.54
CA ILE A 283 3.91 5.01 -10.04
C ILE A 283 4.69 4.72 -8.76
N MET A 284 6.02 4.67 -8.86
CA MET A 284 6.89 4.22 -7.79
C MET A 284 7.31 5.39 -6.88
N PRO A 285 7.16 5.26 -5.55
CA PRO A 285 7.66 6.27 -4.62
C PRO A 285 9.18 6.24 -4.55
N LEU A 286 9.78 7.42 -4.38
CA LEU A 286 11.22 7.59 -4.14
C LEU A 286 11.57 7.75 -2.65
N ASN A 287 10.57 7.60 -1.77
CA ASN A 287 10.75 7.74 -0.32
C ASN A 287 11.34 6.48 0.30
N PHE A 288 12.61 6.20 0.00
CA PHE A 288 13.31 5.06 0.58
C PHE A 288 13.51 5.23 2.09
N PRO A 289 13.42 4.14 2.87
CA PRO A 289 13.68 4.14 4.31
C PRO A 289 14.99 4.84 4.65
N THR A 290 14.97 5.60 5.75
CA THR A 290 16.18 6.22 6.32
C THR A 290 17.04 5.18 7.02
N LEU A 291 18.27 5.57 7.36
CA LEU A 291 19.16 4.74 8.16
C LEU A 291 18.50 4.39 9.52
N PRO A 292 18.39 3.10 9.89
CA PRO A 292 17.88 2.68 11.19
C PRO A 292 18.71 3.25 12.35
N SER A 293 18.08 3.76 13.40
CA SER A 293 18.76 4.18 14.63
C SER A 293 19.02 2.96 15.52
N ILE A 294 20.25 2.45 15.50
CA ILE A 294 20.66 1.23 16.22
C ILE A 294 21.86 1.48 17.15
N ASP A 295 21.87 2.67 17.75
CA ASP A 295 23.00 3.21 18.53
C ASP A 295 23.27 2.45 19.82
N ASP A 296 22.30 1.63 20.23
CA ASP A 296 22.37 0.73 21.37
C ASP A 296 21.87 -0.67 20.97
N PRO A 297 22.46 -1.76 21.50
CA PRO A 297 22.03 -3.12 21.21
C PRO A 297 20.54 -3.40 21.50
N THR A 298 19.89 -2.68 22.42
CA THR A 298 18.45 -2.82 22.66
C THR A 298 17.63 -2.18 21.53
N LYS A 299 18.01 -0.99 21.06
CA LYS A 299 17.38 -0.34 19.89
C LYS A 299 17.50 -1.19 18.63
N ALA A 300 18.57 -1.98 18.49
CA ALA A 300 18.72 -2.92 17.37
C ALA A 300 17.69 -4.08 17.39
N LEU A 301 17.09 -4.39 18.54
CA LEU A 301 16.03 -5.40 18.66
C LEU A 301 14.67 -4.87 18.19
N ASP A 302 14.48 -3.55 18.18
CA ASP A 302 13.22 -2.90 17.77
C ASP A 302 12.97 -3.01 16.25
N TYR A 303 14.01 -3.29 15.46
CA TYR A 303 13.88 -3.49 14.02
C TYR A 303 13.84 -4.97 13.71
N SER A 304 12.76 -5.44 13.08
CA SER A 304 12.67 -6.78 12.52
C SER A 304 13.71 -7.03 11.42
N LEU A 305 14.00 -8.30 11.13
CA LEU A 305 14.90 -8.64 10.02
C LEU A 305 14.33 -8.16 8.67
N GLU A 306 13.00 -8.19 8.53
CA GLU A 306 12.30 -7.70 7.35
C GLU A 306 12.51 -6.19 7.14
N GLU A 307 12.44 -5.37 8.18
CA GLU A 307 12.67 -3.92 8.10
C GLU A 307 14.11 -3.61 7.72
N LEU A 308 15.10 -4.34 8.27
CA LEU A 308 16.50 -4.17 7.90
C LEU A 308 16.76 -4.58 6.44
N GLN A 309 16.12 -5.65 5.97
CA GLN A 309 16.15 -6.02 4.56
C GLN A 309 15.47 -4.97 3.68
N HIS A 310 14.34 -4.39 4.14
CA HIS A 310 13.69 -3.31 3.40
C HIS A 310 14.59 -2.10 3.25
N TRP A 311 15.27 -1.70 4.33
CA TRP A 311 16.23 -0.63 4.33
C TRP A 311 17.33 -0.81 3.27
N GLU A 312 17.90 -2.01 3.17
CA GLU A 312 18.97 -2.29 2.20
C GLU A 312 18.47 -2.32 0.74
N PHE A 313 17.32 -2.96 0.49
CA PHE A 313 16.86 -3.26 -0.88
C PHE A 313 15.95 -2.20 -1.50
N ALA A 314 15.20 -1.42 -0.71
CA ALA A 314 14.27 -0.43 -1.25
C ALA A 314 14.93 0.58 -2.24
N PRO A 315 16.16 1.08 -2.00
CA PRO A 315 16.88 1.90 -2.98
C PRO A 315 17.17 1.22 -4.32
N SER A 316 17.36 -0.11 -4.32
CA SER A 316 17.52 -0.94 -5.54
C SER A 316 16.19 -1.37 -6.15
N GLY A 317 15.07 -1.12 -5.46
CA GLY A 317 13.72 -1.49 -5.89
C GLY A 317 13.38 -1.05 -7.31
N PRO A 318 13.61 0.23 -7.71
CA PRO A 318 13.38 0.67 -9.08
C PRO A 318 14.13 -0.16 -10.12
N ALA A 319 15.39 -0.50 -9.87
CA ALA A 319 16.21 -1.31 -10.77
C ALA A 319 15.67 -2.74 -10.86
N LEU A 320 15.35 -3.36 -9.73
CA LEU A 320 14.78 -4.71 -9.66
C LEU A 320 13.45 -4.81 -10.42
N VAL A 321 12.60 -3.79 -10.30
CA VAL A 321 11.29 -3.76 -10.97
C VAL A 321 11.43 -3.55 -12.49
N SER A 322 12.23 -2.56 -12.90
CA SER A 322 12.39 -2.19 -14.32
C SER A 322 13.12 -3.26 -15.13
N THR A 323 14.20 -3.84 -14.61
CA THR A 323 14.96 -4.94 -15.26
C THR A 323 14.11 -6.21 -15.43
N ASN A 324 13.06 -6.36 -14.62
CA ASN A 324 12.08 -7.43 -14.73
C ASN A 324 10.95 -7.12 -15.74
N GLY A 325 11.08 -6.06 -16.56
CA GLY A 325 10.16 -5.71 -17.64
C GLY A 325 8.93 -4.91 -17.22
N LEU A 326 8.84 -4.48 -15.97
CA LEU A 326 7.74 -3.62 -15.49
C LEU A 326 8.07 -2.15 -15.75
N LYS A 327 7.06 -1.38 -16.17
CA LYS A 327 7.22 0.04 -16.44
C LYS A 327 6.94 0.86 -15.19
N ILE A 328 7.91 1.69 -14.80
CA ILE A 328 7.80 2.55 -13.63
C ILE A 328 7.90 4.02 -14.01
N SER A 329 7.12 4.86 -13.35
CA SER A 329 7.30 6.31 -13.31
C SER A 329 7.64 6.75 -11.90
N PHE A 330 8.47 7.77 -11.73
CA PHE A 330 8.80 8.30 -10.41
C PHE A 330 7.86 9.42 -9.99
N SER A 331 7.59 9.50 -8.68
CA SER A 331 6.84 10.59 -8.06
C SER A 331 7.65 11.22 -6.93
N SER A 332 7.50 12.53 -6.74
CA SER A 332 8.03 13.24 -5.57
C SER A 332 7.16 13.06 -4.32
N HIS A 333 6.00 12.43 -4.46
CA HIS A 333 5.05 12.22 -3.37
C HIS A 333 5.67 11.45 -2.19
N GLY A 334 5.39 11.92 -0.98
CA GLY A 334 5.84 11.30 0.28
C GLY A 334 7.27 11.65 0.69
N LEU A 335 8.02 12.42 -0.11
CA LEU A 335 9.33 12.93 0.28
C LEU A 335 9.22 14.06 1.29
N ASP A 336 10.00 13.99 2.36
CA ASP A 336 10.31 15.14 3.20
C ASP A 336 11.21 16.10 2.43
N ASP A 337 10.97 17.42 2.55
CA ASP A 337 11.71 18.48 1.82
C ASP A 337 11.97 18.08 0.34
N PRO A 338 10.90 17.94 -0.48
CA PRO A 338 11.00 17.36 -1.81
C PRO A 338 11.95 18.14 -2.72
N LEU A 339 12.05 19.47 -2.56
CA LEU A 339 12.96 20.32 -3.34
C LEU A 339 14.43 19.91 -3.18
N LYS A 340 14.82 19.51 -1.96
CA LYS A 340 16.19 19.08 -1.66
C LYS A 340 16.40 17.60 -2.00
N ASN A 341 15.41 16.77 -1.72
CA ASN A 341 15.59 15.32 -1.69
C ASN A 341 15.23 14.61 -3.00
N PHE A 342 14.40 15.20 -3.87
CA PHE A 342 13.94 14.52 -5.09
C PHE A 342 15.09 14.07 -6.01
N GLY A 343 15.94 15.00 -6.44
CA GLY A 343 17.11 14.67 -7.27
C GLY A 343 18.08 13.71 -6.58
N LYS A 344 18.31 13.89 -5.27
CA LYS A 344 19.15 13.00 -4.46
C LYS A 344 18.63 11.55 -4.46
N ARG A 345 17.33 11.35 -4.30
CA ARG A 345 16.72 10.00 -4.27
C ARG A 345 16.78 9.32 -5.64
N ILE A 346 16.59 10.07 -6.72
CA ILE A 346 16.78 9.53 -8.09
C ILE A 346 18.22 9.07 -8.28
N ARG A 347 19.21 9.90 -7.91
CA ARG A 347 20.63 9.53 -8.02
C ARG A 347 20.99 8.33 -7.16
N ILE A 348 20.39 8.19 -5.98
CA ILE A 348 20.52 6.97 -5.17
C ILE A 348 20.01 5.75 -5.95
N ALA A 349 18.84 5.83 -6.60
CA ALA A 349 18.32 4.73 -7.41
C ALA A 349 19.22 4.40 -8.61
N VAL A 350 19.78 5.42 -9.27
CA VAL A 350 20.75 5.25 -10.38
C VAL A 350 22.02 4.54 -9.88
N LYS A 351 22.63 5.02 -8.78
CA LYS A 351 23.77 4.38 -8.12
C LYS A 351 23.45 2.94 -7.68
N ARG A 352 22.17 2.62 -7.48
CA ARG A 352 21.66 1.30 -7.07
C ARG A 352 21.17 0.44 -8.25
N GLY A 353 21.46 0.84 -9.49
CA GLY A 353 21.30 0.00 -10.69
C GLY A 353 20.26 0.48 -11.71
N ILE A 354 19.60 1.62 -11.51
CA ILE A 354 18.76 2.21 -12.57
C ILE A 354 19.64 2.82 -13.66
N ASP A 355 19.33 2.50 -14.92
CA ASP A 355 19.90 3.18 -16.07
C ASP A 355 19.48 4.66 -16.11
N PRO A 356 20.42 5.62 -16.27
CA PRO A 356 20.10 7.05 -16.32
C PRO A 356 19.10 7.45 -17.42
N ASN A 357 19.14 6.83 -18.60
CA ASN A 357 18.18 7.12 -19.67
C ASN A 357 16.79 6.59 -19.31
N TYR A 358 16.71 5.45 -18.64
CA TYR A 358 15.46 4.96 -18.09
C TYR A 358 14.94 5.86 -16.96
N ALA A 359 15.80 6.37 -16.08
CA ALA A 359 15.41 7.35 -15.05
C ALA A 359 14.77 8.60 -15.68
N LEU A 360 15.33 9.09 -16.79
CA LEU A 360 14.73 10.18 -17.56
C LEU A 360 13.35 9.79 -18.11
N GLN A 361 13.22 8.61 -18.72
CA GLN A 361 11.93 8.12 -19.22
C GLN A 361 10.88 7.99 -18.10
N ALA A 362 11.28 7.54 -16.92
CA ALA A 362 10.42 7.42 -15.73
C ALA A 362 9.89 8.78 -15.21
N LEU A 363 10.52 9.89 -15.62
CA LEU A 363 10.08 11.26 -15.31
C LEU A 363 9.36 11.94 -16.48
N THR A 364 9.41 11.38 -17.68
CA THR A 364 8.99 12.05 -18.92
C THR A 364 8.05 11.18 -19.75
N SER A 365 8.56 10.37 -20.67
CA SER A 365 7.75 9.62 -21.64
C SER A 365 6.87 8.54 -21.02
N ILE A 366 7.31 7.87 -19.94
CA ILE A 366 6.52 6.85 -19.24
C ILE A 366 5.30 7.47 -18.55
N PRO A 367 5.44 8.47 -17.65
CA PRO A 367 4.27 9.11 -17.06
C PRO A 367 3.37 9.80 -18.10
N ALA A 368 3.92 10.35 -19.19
CA ALA A 368 3.11 10.89 -20.28
C ALA A 368 2.18 9.83 -20.87
N LYS A 369 2.70 8.62 -21.15
CA LYS A 369 1.92 7.50 -21.68
C LYS A 369 0.91 6.94 -20.65
N ILE A 370 1.31 6.86 -19.39
CA ILE A 370 0.43 6.44 -18.28
C ILE A 370 -0.78 7.37 -18.15
N LEU A 371 -0.61 8.66 -18.44
CA LEU A 371 -1.65 9.68 -18.30
C LEU A 371 -2.35 10.01 -19.63
N GLY A 372 -1.94 9.40 -20.75
CA GLY A 372 -2.55 9.62 -22.06
C GLY A 372 -2.24 10.97 -22.70
N ILE A 373 -1.05 11.52 -22.43
CA ILE A 373 -0.58 12.83 -22.93
C ILE A 373 0.74 12.75 -23.69
N ASP A 374 1.18 11.55 -24.10
CA ASP A 374 2.44 11.34 -24.82
C ASP A 374 2.46 11.90 -26.25
N ASP A 375 1.29 12.24 -26.78
CA ASP A 375 1.12 13.01 -28.02
C ASP A 375 1.54 14.49 -27.87
N ARG A 376 1.41 15.04 -26.65
CA ARG A 376 1.63 16.46 -26.33
C ARG A 376 2.86 16.72 -25.46
N CYS A 377 3.28 15.76 -24.64
CA CYS A 377 4.31 15.91 -23.60
C CYS A 377 5.34 14.75 -23.61
N GLY A 378 6.36 14.85 -22.76
CA GLY A 378 7.25 13.73 -22.42
C GLY A 378 8.46 13.51 -23.32
N ASP A 379 8.63 14.27 -24.42
CA ASP A 379 9.85 14.26 -25.26
C ASP A 379 10.09 15.62 -25.91
N LEU A 380 11.30 15.81 -26.45
CA LEU A 380 11.71 17.01 -27.20
C LEU A 380 11.55 16.81 -28.71
N VAL A 381 10.31 16.76 -29.19
CA VAL A 381 9.97 16.53 -30.60
C VAL A 381 9.06 17.65 -31.11
N ALA A 382 9.24 18.03 -32.38
CA ALA A 382 8.40 19.03 -33.03
C ALA A 382 6.89 18.72 -32.87
N GLY A 383 6.09 19.74 -32.61
CA GLY A 383 4.65 19.66 -32.37
C GLY A 383 4.26 19.49 -30.90
N LYS A 384 5.12 18.93 -30.04
CA LYS A 384 4.85 18.80 -28.59
C LYS A 384 4.92 20.16 -27.87
N PHE A 385 4.36 20.24 -26.66
CA PHE A 385 4.51 21.42 -25.81
C PHE A 385 5.99 21.69 -25.50
N ALA A 386 6.34 22.96 -25.45
CA ALA A 386 7.66 23.46 -25.10
C ALA A 386 7.91 23.38 -23.58
N ASN A 387 7.82 22.16 -23.05
CA ASN A 387 8.08 21.82 -21.66
C ASN A 387 9.52 21.30 -21.55
N LEU A 388 10.42 22.04 -20.90
CA LEU A 388 11.86 21.77 -20.87
C LEU A 388 12.42 21.90 -19.44
N VAL A 389 13.47 21.14 -19.12
CA VAL A 389 14.31 21.39 -17.94
C VAL A 389 15.72 21.69 -18.43
N ILE A 390 16.31 22.78 -17.95
CA ILE A 390 17.67 23.19 -18.25
C ILE A 390 18.51 23.03 -16.99
N SER A 391 19.63 22.32 -17.08
CA SER A 391 20.55 22.13 -15.97
C SER A 391 21.99 22.49 -16.32
N GLU A 392 22.76 22.70 -15.25
CA GLU A 392 24.22 22.74 -15.28
C GLU A 392 24.70 21.34 -14.88
N GLY A 393 25.32 20.61 -15.81
CA GLY A 393 25.70 19.21 -15.57
C GLY A 393 24.55 18.21 -15.68
N ASP A 394 24.86 16.92 -15.49
CA ASP A 394 23.91 15.82 -15.65
C ASP A 394 23.08 15.58 -14.38
N LEU A 395 21.75 15.65 -14.50
CA LEU A 395 20.83 15.54 -13.35
C LEU A 395 20.87 14.18 -12.63
N PHE A 396 21.32 13.12 -13.30
CA PHE A 396 21.27 11.74 -12.82
C PHE A 396 22.65 11.21 -12.38
N LEU A 397 23.73 11.80 -12.89
CA LEU A 397 25.10 11.34 -12.61
C LEU A 397 25.92 12.32 -11.78
N ASP A 398 25.60 13.62 -11.81
CA ASP A 398 26.35 14.65 -11.09
C ASP A 398 25.58 15.11 -9.84
N ASP A 399 26.21 14.94 -8.67
CA ASP A 399 25.63 15.32 -7.38
C ASP A 399 25.55 16.84 -7.18
N GLN A 400 26.36 17.62 -7.90
CA GLN A 400 26.36 19.09 -7.86
C GLN A 400 25.43 19.71 -8.91
N SER A 401 24.88 18.90 -9.83
CA SER A 401 24.02 19.41 -10.89
C SER A 401 22.77 20.08 -10.31
N LYS A 402 22.51 21.31 -10.79
CA LYS A 402 21.35 22.12 -10.40
C LYS A 402 20.48 22.40 -11.61
N ILE A 403 19.16 22.36 -11.41
CA ILE A 403 18.19 22.87 -12.39
C ILE A 403 18.32 24.40 -12.42
N HIS A 404 18.66 24.91 -13.60
CA HIS A 404 18.78 26.34 -13.88
C HIS A 404 17.43 26.96 -14.25
N ALA A 405 16.65 26.27 -15.09
CA ALA A 405 15.36 26.76 -15.54
C ALA A 405 14.41 25.62 -15.86
N THR A 406 13.12 25.86 -15.64
CA THR A 406 12.04 24.99 -16.10
C THR A 406 11.16 25.79 -17.04
N TRP A 407 10.93 25.27 -18.24
CA TRP A 407 10.03 25.86 -19.22
C TRP A 407 8.71 25.11 -19.18
N VAL A 408 7.61 25.86 -19.14
CA VAL A 408 6.26 25.29 -19.20
C VAL A 408 5.49 26.05 -20.26
N ASP A 409 4.98 25.33 -21.27
CA ASP A 409 4.25 25.91 -22.39
C ASP A 409 5.03 27.06 -23.08
N GLY A 410 6.35 26.88 -23.22
CA GLY A 410 7.26 27.86 -23.82
C GLY A 410 7.58 29.07 -22.94
N ILE A 411 7.06 29.14 -21.71
CA ILE A 411 7.34 30.21 -20.75
C ILE A 411 8.52 29.79 -19.87
N PRO A 412 9.62 30.55 -19.85
CA PRO A 412 10.79 30.23 -19.02
C PRO A 412 10.60 30.67 -17.56
N TYR A 413 10.75 29.72 -16.64
CA TYR A 413 10.85 29.98 -15.19
C TYR A 413 12.30 29.75 -14.76
N LEU A 414 13.06 30.85 -14.72
CA LEU A 414 14.46 30.80 -14.28
C LEU A 414 14.50 30.69 -12.76
N LYS A 415 15.31 29.76 -12.24
CA LYS A 415 15.65 29.78 -10.83
C LYS A 415 16.39 31.09 -10.57
N GLU A 416 15.94 31.86 -9.57
CA GLU A 416 16.70 33.02 -9.13
C GLU A 416 18.10 32.53 -8.77
N LEU A 417 19.09 32.94 -9.56
CA LEU A 417 20.47 32.77 -9.20
C LEU A 417 20.64 33.54 -7.89
N SER A 418 20.73 32.83 -6.77
CA SER A 418 21.53 33.34 -5.66
C SER A 418 22.86 33.73 -6.28
N PRO A 419 23.40 34.93 -6.04
CA PRO A 419 24.64 35.39 -6.66
C PRO A 419 25.83 34.55 -6.13
N GLU A 420 25.93 33.28 -6.55
CA GLU A 420 27.09 32.42 -6.30
C GLU A 420 28.27 32.82 -7.22
N SER A 421 28.02 33.62 -8.27
CA SER A 421 29.08 34.42 -8.86
C SER A 421 29.36 35.61 -7.94
N ASN A 422 30.47 35.57 -7.19
CA ASN A 422 30.96 36.71 -6.41
C ASN A 422 31.35 37.87 -7.35
N VAL A 423 30.36 38.58 -7.91
CA VAL A 423 30.54 39.74 -8.79
C VAL A 423 30.85 41.00 -7.98
N SER A 424 30.81 40.88 -6.64
CA SER A 424 31.16 41.97 -5.75
C SER A 424 32.64 42.33 -5.89
N GLY A 425 32.93 43.62 -5.92
CA GLY A 425 34.30 44.11 -6.10
C GLY A 425 34.38 45.42 -6.86
N ARG A 426 35.61 45.82 -7.15
CA ARG A 426 35.91 47.01 -7.93
C ARG A 426 36.11 46.67 -9.39
N TRP A 427 35.38 47.38 -10.24
CA TRP A 427 35.29 47.13 -11.66
C TRP A 427 35.71 48.38 -12.43
N GLU A 428 36.78 48.27 -13.19
CA GLU A 428 37.19 49.27 -14.15
C GLU A 428 36.36 49.13 -15.41
N ILE A 429 35.61 50.17 -15.76
CA ILE A 429 34.66 50.14 -16.85
C ILE A 429 35.20 50.92 -18.05
N SER A 430 35.10 50.30 -19.22
CA SER A 430 35.53 50.83 -20.51
C SER A 430 34.46 50.66 -21.59
N GLY A 431 34.61 51.39 -22.69
CA GLY A 431 33.62 51.42 -23.80
C GLY A 431 32.81 52.72 -23.91
N PHE A 432 33.14 53.77 -23.16
CA PHE A 432 32.43 55.06 -23.16
C PHE A 432 33.24 56.20 -23.81
N GLY A 433 33.67 56.06 -25.08
CA GLY A 433 34.44 57.10 -25.80
C GLY A 433 35.80 57.45 -25.16
N ASP A 434 36.47 58.51 -25.62
CA ASP A 434 37.87 58.90 -25.29
C ASP A 434 38.13 59.35 -23.83
N LYS A 435 37.26 59.00 -22.87
CA LYS A 435 37.45 59.35 -21.46
C LYS A 435 38.02 58.18 -20.65
N ALA A 436 38.88 58.54 -19.69
CA ALA A 436 39.55 57.64 -18.75
C ALA A 436 38.57 56.66 -18.08
N SER A 437 39.03 55.43 -17.89
CA SER A 437 38.30 54.35 -17.26
C SER A 437 37.77 54.73 -15.87
N ILE A 438 36.50 54.40 -15.60
CA ILE A 438 35.82 54.71 -14.32
C ILE A 438 35.73 53.43 -13.50
N VAL A 439 36.08 53.50 -12.21
CA VAL A 439 35.95 52.36 -11.30
C VAL A 439 34.62 52.41 -10.56
N TRP A 440 33.83 51.34 -10.67
CA TRP A 440 32.61 51.13 -9.88
C TRP A 440 32.85 50.08 -8.80
N GLU A 441 32.40 50.37 -7.58
CA GLU A 441 32.35 49.40 -6.49
C GLU A 441 30.94 48.80 -6.43
N ILE A 442 30.86 47.53 -6.80
CA ILE A 442 29.61 46.76 -6.89
C ILE A 442 29.53 45.89 -5.63
N PRO A 443 28.57 46.11 -4.71
CA PRO A 443 28.41 45.29 -3.53
C PRO A 443 27.63 44.00 -3.81
N GLU A 444 27.68 43.05 -2.87
CA GLU A 444 26.87 41.82 -2.91
C GLU A 444 25.39 42.11 -2.56
N GLY A 445 24.46 41.43 -3.23
CA GLY A 445 23.02 41.54 -2.95
C GLY A 445 22.12 41.55 -4.19
N LYS A 446 20.82 41.33 -4.00
CA LYS A 446 19.80 41.36 -5.08
C LYS A 446 19.50 42.79 -5.55
N ASN A 447 19.34 43.71 -4.59
CA ASN A 447 19.23 45.15 -4.82
C ASN A 447 20.50 45.81 -4.27
N ILE A 448 21.23 46.51 -5.12
CA ILE A 448 22.55 47.03 -4.79
C ILE A 448 22.65 48.54 -5.00
N LYS A 449 23.54 49.17 -4.23
CA LYS A 449 23.95 50.57 -4.41
C LYS A 449 25.37 50.56 -4.93
N VAL A 450 25.55 50.84 -6.21
CA VAL A 450 26.87 50.87 -6.85
C VAL A 450 27.51 52.22 -6.57
N LYS A 451 28.72 52.21 -6.00
CA LYS A 451 29.48 53.43 -5.70
C LYS A 451 30.37 53.81 -6.88
N TYR A 452 30.44 55.09 -7.20
CA TYR A 452 31.33 55.62 -8.24
C TYR A 452 31.84 57.01 -7.84
N GLY A 453 33.15 57.26 -8.02
CA GLY A 453 33.78 58.51 -7.59
C GLY A 453 33.67 58.80 -6.09
N GLU A 454 34.01 60.01 -5.66
CA GLU A 454 33.90 60.42 -4.25
C GLU A 454 32.44 60.59 -3.83
N GLY A 455 31.91 59.61 -3.07
CA GLY A 455 30.65 59.71 -2.35
C GLY A 455 29.36 59.61 -3.17
N LYS A 456 29.41 59.25 -4.46
CA LYS A 456 28.22 59.11 -5.32
C LYS A 456 27.81 57.66 -5.49
N GLU A 457 26.50 57.42 -5.56
CA GLU A 457 25.92 56.08 -5.70
C GLU A 457 24.74 56.07 -6.67
N PHE A 458 24.47 54.92 -7.28
CA PHE A 458 23.24 54.68 -8.02
C PHE A 458 22.70 53.26 -7.79
N SER A 459 21.43 53.03 -8.11
CA SER A 459 20.78 51.74 -7.90
C SER A 459 21.13 50.75 -9.00
N GLY A 460 21.38 49.51 -8.59
CA GLY A 460 21.42 48.34 -9.44
C GLY A 460 20.54 47.22 -8.89
N GLU A 461 20.12 46.31 -9.75
CA GLU A 461 19.36 45.12 -9.41
C GLU A 461 19.90 43.93 -10.19
N TRP A 462 20.03 42.79 -9.53
CA TRP A 462 20.27 41.51 -10.18
C TRP A 462 18.93 40.87 -10.54
N LYS A 463 18.72 40.67 -11.84
CA LYS A 463 17.49 40.07 -12.36
C LYS A 463 17.80 39.14 -13.52
N LEU A 464 17.35 37.89 -13.42
CA LEU A 464 17.50 36.86 -14.47
C LEU A 464 18.96 36.67 -14.94
N GLY A 465 19.92 36.64 -14.00
CA GLY A 465 21.35 36.46 -14.31
C GLY A 465 22.03 37.66 -14.99
N ARG A 466 21.35 38.81 -15.06
CA ARG A 466 21.92 40.06 -15.55
C ARG A 466 21.95 41.11 -14.44
N LEU A 467 23.01 41.91 -14.49
CA LEU A 467 23.14 43.10 -13.67
C LEU A 467 22.48 44.27 -14.39
N LEU A 468 21.38 44.78 -13.85
CA LEU A 468 20.67 45.96 -14.33
C LEU A 468 21.15 47.16 -13.52
N LEU A 469 21.60 48.21 -14.20
CA LEU A 469 22.20 49.39 -13.59
C LEU A 469 21.50 50.64 -14.09
N SER A 470 21.20 51.57 -13.18
CA SER A 470 20.57 52.86 -13.52
C SER A 470 21.44 54.06 -13.13
N PRO A 471 22.66 54.21 -13.70
CA PRO A 471 23.52 55.35 -13.41
C PRO A 471 22.96 56.66 -13.98
N PRO A 472 23.25 57.82 -13.35
CA PRO A 472 22.99 59.12 -13.93
C PRO A 472 23.63 59.27 -15.31
N SER A 473 22.89 59.79 -16.30
CA SER A 473 23.39 59.99 -17.66
C SER A 473 24.54 61.02 -17.73
N ALA A 474 24.69 61.84 -16.68
CA ALA A 474 25.82 62.74 -16.49
C ALA A 474 27.19 62.04 -16.47
N ILE A 475 27.24 60.75 -16.06
CA ILE A 475 28.47 59.94 -16.15
C ILE A 475 28.93 59.81 -17.61
N PHE A 476 27.99 59.81 -18.55
CA PHE A 476 28.24 59.64 -19.98
C PHE A 476 28.18 60.96 -20.77
N GLY A 477 28.15 62.10 -20.07
CA GLY A 477 28.19 63.43 -20.69
C GLY A 477 26.84 64.06 -21.05
N GLU A 478 25.70 63.53 -20.56
CA GLU A 478 24.37 64.14 -20.76
C GLU A 478 23.89 64.91 -19.52
N GLU A 479 23.25 66.07 -19.71
CA GLU A 479 22.91 66.98 -18.59
C GLU A 479 21.79 66.49 -17.67
N LYS A 480 20.86 65.65 -18.14
CA LYS A 480 19.68 65.20 -17.37
C LYS A 480 19.31 63.75 -17.68
N GLY A 481 18.75 63.02 -16.70
CA GLY A 481 18.22 61.66 -16.87
C GLY A 481 19.14 60.55 -16.34
N ASN A 482 18.65 59.31 -16.41
CA ASN A 482 19.39 58.10 -16.03
C ASN A 482 19.59 57.22 -17.26
N ALA A 483 20.77 56.64 -17.41
CA ALA A 483 21.03 55.60 -18.39
C ALA A 483 20.56 54.25 -17.84
N ARG A 484 20.17 53.35 -18.74
CA ARG A 484 19.79 51.97 -18.42
C ARG A 484 20.84 51.04 -19.00
N LEU A 485 21.62 50.39 -18.14
CA LEU A 485 22.65 49.45 -18.53
C LEU A 485 22.26 48.03 -18.10
N SER A 486 22.59 47.06 -18.92
CA SER A 486 22.48 45.64 -18.61
C SER A 486 23.81 44.96 -18.90
N ALA A 487 24.32 44.16 -17.96
CA ALA A 487 25.52 43.35 -18.17
C ALA A 487 25.33 41.88 -17.78
N SER A 488 26.05 41.02 -18.49
CA SER A 488 26.32 39.63 -18.12
C SER A 488 27.74 39.50 -17.57
N PHE A 489 27.91 38.63 -16.57
CA PHE A 489 29.22 38.30 -16.00
C PHE A 489 29.79 37.04 -16.65
N ASN A 490 31.03 37.12 -17.13
CA ASN A 490 31.82 35.97 -17.56
C ASN A 490 32.74 35.56 -16.40
N SER A 491 32.50 34.37 -15.84
CA SER A 491 33.25 33.84 -14.70
C SER A 491 34.68 33.41 -15.03
N GLU A 492 34.94 32.97 -16.26
CA GLU A 492 36.29 32.52 -16.69
C GLU A 492 37.22 33.71 -16.91
N GLU A 493 36.73 34.74 -17.60
CA GLU A 493 37.52 35.94 -17.92
C GLU A 493 37.47 37.01 -16.82
N LYS A 494 36.58 36.84 -15.82
CA LYS A 494 36.30 37.82 -14.78
C LYS A 494 35.92 39.20 -15.35
N THR A 495 35.16 39.21 -16.44
CA THR A 495 34.71 40.43 -17.13
C THR A 495 33.19 40.62 -17.02
N LEU A 496 32.74 41.88 -17.01
CA LEU A 496 31.36 42.25 -17.28
C LEU A 496 31.29 42.78 -18.71
N SER A 497 30.25 42.42 -19.46
CA SER A 497 29.97 43.00 -20.77
C SER A 497 28.49 43.23 -20.95
N GLY A 498 28.13 44.30 -21.63
CA GLY A 498 26.76 44.77 -21.61
C GLY A 498 26.40 45.83 -22.65
N VAL A 499 25.10 46.10 -22.73
CA VAL A 499 24.51 47.15 -23.56
C VAL A 499 23.90 48.20 -22.65
N GLY A 500 24.03 49.47 -23.02
CA GLY A 500 23.43 50.61 -22.35
C GLY A 500 22.57 51.45 -23.30
N VAL A 501 21.52 52.06 -22.77
CA VAL A 501 20.74 53.09 -23.46
C VAL A 501 20.76 54.35 -22.61
N LEU A 502 21.27 55.44 -23.16
CA LEU A 502 21.33 56.74 -22.50
C LEU A 502 19.94 57.41 -22.43
N SER A 503 19.83 58.52 -21.71
CA SER A 503 18.55 59.24 -21.60
C SER A 503 18.09 59.85 -22.93
N SER A 504 19.04 60.14 -23.83
CA SER A 504 18.79 60.56 -25.22
C SER A 504 18.25 59.44 -26.14
N GLY A 505 18.24 58.18 -25.68
CA GLY A 505 17.92 57.01 -26.51
C GLY A 505 19.10 56.43 -27.30
N LYS A 506 20.30 57.05 -27.22
CA LYS A 506 21.52 56.52 -27.84
C LYS A 506 21.94 55.20 -27.17
N ALA A 507 22.10 54.14 -27.97
CA ALA A 507 22.63 52.85 -27.52
C ALA A 507 24.16 52.85 -27.49
N LEU A 508 24.74 52.14 -26.52
CA LEU A 508 26.19 51.95 -26.38
C LEU A 508 26.52 50.53 -25.89
N TRP A 509 27.72 50.07 -26.22
CA TRP A 509 28.30 48.84 -25.69
C TRP A 509 29.35 49.18 -24.62
N TRP A 510 29.40 48.40 -23.56
CA TRP A 510 30.37 48.60 -22.49
C TRP A 510 30.92 47.28 -21.96
N ASN A 511 32.12 47.32 -21.41
CA ASN A 511 32.75 46.21 -20.74
C ASN A 511 33.41 46.67 -19.44
N ALA A 512 33.67 45.75 -18.52
CA ALA A 512 34.42 46.04 -17.32
C ALA A 512 35.36 44.89 -16.94
N LYS A 513 36.52 45.26 -16.42
CA LYS A 513 37.54 44.35 -15.87
C LYS A 513 37.67 44.59 -14.37
N ARG A 514 37.85 43.52 -13.60
CA ARG A 514 37.98 43.61 -12.13
C ARG A 514 39.38 44.11 -11.75
N VAL A 515 39.46 45.04 -10.79
CA VAL A 515 40.71 45.74 -10.41
C VAL A 515 41.40 45.13 -9.18
N GLU A 516 40.69 44.51 -8.23
CA GLU A 516 41.26 43.71 -7.12
C GLU A 516 40.17 42.97 -6.32
N GLY A 517 40.50 41.83 -5.68
CA GLY A 517 39.55 40.86 -5.11
C GLY A 517 39.39 40.87 -3.58
N ILE A 518 38.15 40.85 -3.10
CA ILE A 518 37.83 40.41 -1.74
C ILE A 518 38.08 38.90 -1.69
N LYS A 519 38.88 38.44 -0.72
CA LYS A 519 39.25 37.03 -0.53
C LYS A 519 38.01 36.13 -0.50
N ASP A 520 37.85 35.30 -1.53
CA ASP A 520 36.97 34.14 -1.48
C ASP A 520 37.47 33.20 -0.38
N LYS A 521 36.64 32.97 0.64
CA LYS A 521 36.82 31.81 1.52
C LYS A 521 36.60 30.58 0.66
N LYS A 522 37.70 29.91 0.28
CA LYS A 522 37.67 28.54 -0.22
C LYS A 522 36.88 27.69 0.77
N LYS A 523 35.68 27.25 0.37
CA LYS A 523 35.10 26.03 0.92
C LYS A 523 35.90 24.89 0.32
N GLU A 524 36.55 24.11 1.17
CA GLU A 524 37.12 22.84 0.79
C GLU A 524 35.98 21.95 0.28
N GLU A 525 36.11 21.50 -0.96
CA GLU A 525 35.28 20.45 -1.53
C GLU A 525 35.61 19.14 -0.81
N GLU A 526 34.66 18.64 -0.03
CA GLU A 526 34.69 17.27 0.45
C GLU A 526 34.66 16.33 -0.76
N LYS A 527 35.76 15.58 -0.91
CA LYS A 527 35.88 14.51 -1.89
C LYS A 527 34.76 13.49 -1.69
N ASN A 528 34.05 13.26 -2.79
CA ASN A 528 33.10 12.17 -3.00
C ASN A 528 33.53 10.89 -2.28
N SER A 529 32.67 10.43 -1.37
CA SER A 529 32.70 9.05 -0.92
C SER A 529 32.19 8.17 -2.07
N GLU A 530 33.08 7.33 -2.60
CA GLU A 530 32.71 6.26 -3.52
C GLU A 530 31.74 5.31 -2.80
N ILE A 531 30.47 5.34 -3.22
CA ILE A 531 29.43 4.36 -2.85
C ILE A 531 29.45 3.21 -3.89
N GLY A 532 30.64 2.83 -4.36
CA GLY A 532 30.80 1.76 -5.35
C GLY A 532 30.60 0.36 -4.78
N ASP A 533 30.94 0.17 -3.50
CA ASP A 533 31.06 -1.17 -2.89
C ASP A 533 29.80 -1.67 -2.15
N ASP A 534 28.70 -0.92 -2.15
CA ASP A 534 27.55 -1.20 -1.26
C ASP A 534 26.26 -1.64 -1.96
N VAL A 535 26.29 -1.85 -3.29
CA VAL A 535 25.15 -2.33 -4.06
C VAL A 535 24.96 -3.83 -3.76
N PRO A 536 23.83 -4.25 -3.15
CA PRO A 536 23.56 -5.68 -2.97
C PRO A 536 23.47 -6.34 -4.35
N ASP A 537 23.78 -7.62 -4.43
CA ASP A 537 23.44 -8.42 -5.60
C ASP A 537 21.98 -8.16 -5.95
N LEU A 538 21.71 -7.78 -7.21
CA LEU A 538 20.38 -7.41 -7.71
C LEU A 538 19.47 -8.64 -7.86
N GLU A 539 19.33 -9.41 -6.78
CA GLU A 539 18.45 -10.56 -6.68
C GLU A 539 17.81 -10.60 -5.28
N PHE A 540 16.52 -10.26 -5.22
CA PHE A 540 15.71 -10.49 -4.02
C PHE A 540 14.82 -11.71 -4.24
N SER A 541 15.26 -12.87 -3.76
CA SER A 541 14.55 -14.16 -3.92
C SER A 541 13.86 -14.64 -2.63
N SER A 542 13.82 -13.83 -1.57
CA SER A 542 13.28 -14.23 -0.27
C SER A 542 11.78 -13.93 -0.16
N TYR A 543 10.94 -14.95 -0.15
CA TYR A 543 9.50 -14.78 0.10
C TYR A 543 8.92 -15.86 1.06
N PRO A 544 8.18 -15.48 2.11
CA PRO A 544 8.06 -14.13 2.67
C PRO A 544 9.43 -13.56 3.09
N ALA A 545 9.51 -12.24 3.26
CA ALA A 545 10.74 -11.60 3.75
C ALA A 545 11.01 -11.99 5.23
N GLY A 546 12.25 -11.80 5.70
CA GLY A 546 12.62 -12.07 7.09
C GLY A 546 13.26 -13.45 7.34
N ALA A 547 13.08 -13.97 8.56
CA ALA A 547 13.92 -15.05 9.11
C ALA A 547 13.73 -16.40 8.40
N TYR A 548 12.49 -16.76 8.11
CA TYR A 548 12.10 -18.07 7.57
C TYR A 548 11.77 -18.01 6.07
N SER A 549 12.44 -17.11 5.33
CA SER A 549 12.20 -16.91 3.91
C SER A 549 12.52 -18.15 3.08
N VAL A 550 11.66 -18.44 2.10
CA VAL A 550 11.88 -19.47 1.08
C VAL A 550 12.58 -18.81 -0.12
N ARG A 551 13.70 -19.38 -0.59
CA ARG A 551 14.49 -18.82 -1.71
C ARG A 551 14.34 -19.57 -3.05
N ASN A 552 13.91 -20.84 -3.02
CA ASN A 552 13.80 -21.70 -4.20
C ASN A 552 12.34 -22.04 -4.50
N LEU A 553 11.56 -21.03 -4.92
CA LEU A 553 10.15 -21.21 -5.28
C LEU A 553 9.97 -21.54 -6.77
N PRO A 554 8.97 -22.35 -7.17
CA PRO A 554 8.08 -23.11 -6.28
C PRO A 554 8.78 -24.31 -5.64
N LEU A 555 8.34 -24.70 -4.45
CA LEU A 555 8.79 -25.95 -3.83
C LEU A 555 8.44 -27.14 -4.72
N LYS A 556 9.36 -28.10 -4.86
CA LYS A 556 9.17 -29.26 -5.73
C LYS A 556 8.34 -30.34 -5.04
N LEU A 557 7.36 -30.86 -5.78
CA LEU A 557 6.59 -32.05 -5.39
C LEU A 557 7.54 -33.24 -5.27
N SER A 558 7.37 -34.06 -4.22
CA SER A 558 8.07 -35.33 -4.15
C SER A 558 7.52 -36.26 -5.23
N GLU A 559 8.42 -36.89 -5.99
CA GLU A 559 8.03 -37.86 -7.03
C GLU A 559 7.42 -39.10 -6.36
N ARG A 560 8.23 -39.92 -5.69
CA ARG A 560 7.76 -41.09 -4.95
C ARG A 560 8.67 -41.41 -3.77
N ILE A 561 8.10 -41.57 -2.57
CA ILE A 561 8.85 -41.76 -1.32
C ILE A 561 8.20 -42.87 -0.48
N LEU A 562 9.01 -43.79 0.05
CA LEU A 562 8.61 -44.79 1.03
C LEU A 562 9.19 -44.43 2.40
N PHE A 563 8.33 -44.22 3.39
CA PHE A 563 8.73 -44.10 4.80
C PHE A 563 8.62 -45.48 5.45
N ARG A 564 9.71 -46.01 6.00
CA ARG A 564 9.77 -47.40 6.48
C ARG A 564 9.75 -47.51 8.01
N GLY A 565 8.93 -48.40 8.54
CA GLY A 565 8.98 -48.84 9.95
C GLY A 565 8.43 -47.88 11.01
N ALA A 566 7.53 -46.95 10.67
CA ALA A 566 6.92 -46.02 11.61
C ALA A 566 5.78 -46.64 12.44
N THR A 567 5.37 -45.96 13.52
CA THR A 567 4.02 -46.15 14.09
C THR A 567 3.05 -45.17 13.45
N ILE A 568 2.16 -45.65 12.60
CA ILE A 568 1.24 -44.84 11.79
C ILE A 568 -0.13 -44.78 12.46
N TRP A 569 -0.57 -43.57 12.79
CA TRP A 569 -1.92 -43.27 13.27
C TRP A 569 -2.76 -42.87 12.06
N THR A 570 -3.68 -43.73 11.61
CA THR A 570 -4.38 -43.46 10.35
C THR A 570 -5.53 -42.45 10.50
N SER A 571 -6.13 -42.32 11.70
CA SER A 571 -7.42 -41.65 11.91
C SER A 571 -8.55 -42.19 11.00
N ALA A 572 -8.39 -43.42 10.52
CA ALA A 572 -9.35 -44.20 9.74
C ALA A 572 -9.61 -45.54 10.44
N ASP A 573 -10.41 -46.42 9.83
CA ASP A 573 -10.79 -47.70 10.42
C ASP A 573 -9.61 -48.64 10.69
N GLN A 574 -8.46 -48.43 10.01
CA GLN A 574 -7.23 -49.18 10.25
C GLN A 574 -6.58 -48.87 11.62
N GLY A 575 -6.99 -47.78 12.29
CA GLY A 575 -6.50 -47.39 13.60
C GLY A 575 -4.99 -47.08 13.62
N ILE A 576 -4.28 -47.63 14.61
CA ILE A 576 -2.83 -47.44 14.80
C ILE A 576 -2.08 -48.68 14.30
N VAL A 577 -1.23 -48.51 13.29
CA VAL A 577 -0.42 -49.58 12.70
C VAL A 577 1.04 -49.41 13.12
N LYS A 578 1.57 -50.37 13.87
CA LYS A 578 2.97 -50.38 14.33
C LYS A 578 3.89 -51.02 13.30
N GLU A 579 5.12 -50.52 13.21
CA GLU A 579 6.16 -51.03 12.29
C GLU A 579 5.65 -51.07 10.83
N ALA A 580 5.02 -49.97 10.42
CA ALA A 580 4.36 -49.85 9.13
C ALA A 580 5.07 -48.86 8.23
N ASP A 581 4.83 -49.03 6.94
CA ASP A 581 5.37 -48.24 5.87
C ASP A 581 4.28 -47.35 5.26
N LEU A 582 4.67 -46.13 4.87
CA LEU A 582 3.82 -45.18 4.15
C LEU A 582 4.45 -44.90 2.79
N LEU A 583 3.73 -45.21 1.71
CA LEU A 583 4.15 -44.87 0.35
C LEU A 583 3.35 -43.67 -0.15
N ILE A 584 4.06 -42.62 -0.58
CA ILE A 584 3.48 -41.46 -1.25
C ILE A 584 3.99 -41.36 -2.68
N ASP A 585 3.15 -40.88 -3.59
CA ASP A 585 3.48 -40.64 -5.00
C ASP A 585 2.73 -39.40 -5.48
N LYS A 586 3.44 -38.45 -6.10
CA LYS A 586 2.88 -37.22 -6.69
C LYS A 586 1.87 -36.51 -5.78
N GLY A 587 2.23 -36.35 -4.51
CA GLY A 587 1.43 -35.65 -3.50
C GLY A 587 0.20 -36.40 -3.00
N ARG A 588 0.09 -37.71 -3.28
CA ARG A 588 -0.98 -38.59 -2.82
C ARG A 588 -0.44 -39.73 -1.98
N ILE A 589 -1.27 -40.23 -1.07
CA ILE A 589 -1.01 -41.49 -0.35
C ILE A 589 -1.34 -42.64 -1.29
N VAL A 590 -0.40 -43.57 -1.49
CA VAL A 590 -0.57 -44.75 -2.35
C VAL A 590 -0.99 -45.96 -1.53
N SER A 591 -0.24 -46.24 -0.46
CA SER A 591 -0.49 -47.41 0.39
C SER A 591 0.11 -47.24 1.77
N ILE A 592 -0.49 -47.94 2.72
CA ILE A 592 -0.06 -48.05 4.12
C ILE A 592 -0.13 -49.53 4.47
N GLY A 593 0.93 -50.06 5.06
CA GLY A 593 0.99 -51.48 5.41
C GLY A 593 2.35 -51.89 5.91
N LYS A 594 2.51 -53.17 6.25
CA LYS A 594 3.82 -53.72 6.61
C LYS A 594 4.52 -54.24 5.36
N ASP A 595 5.85 -54.15 5.37
CA ASP A 595 6.73 -54.74 4.36
C ASP A 595 6.32 -54.37 2.93
N LEU A 596 6.00 -53.09 2.71
CA LEU A 596 5.62 -52.63 1.38
C LEU A 596 6.81 -52.81 0.42
N ALA A 597 6.54 -53.44 -0.73
CA ALA A 597 7.57 -53.62 -1.76
C ALA A 597 8.13 -52.26 -2.16
N LEU A 598 9.47 -52.10 -2.10
CA LEU A 598 10.15 -50.90 -2.55
C LEU A 598 10.11 -50.87 -4.09
N PRO A 599 9.33 -49.99 -4.72
CA PRO A 599 9.32 -49.89 -6.18
C PRO A 599 10.65 -49.33 -6.68
N GLU A 600 11.05 -49.69 -7.90
CA GLU A 600 12.30 -49.20 -8.49
C GLU A 600 12.32 -47.66 -8.59
N GLY A 601 13.45 -47.03 -8.24
CA GLY A 601 13.62 -45.57 -8.26
C GLY A 601 12.97 -44.79 -7.11
N VAL A 602 12.39 -45.46 -6.10
CA VAL A 602 11.75 -44.80 -4.96
C VAL A 602 12.75 -44.43 -3.88
N LYS A 603 12.69 -43.17 -3.42
CA LYS A 603 13.49 -42.73 -2.27
C LYS A 603 12.95 -43.37 -1.00
N GLU A 604 13.81 -44.09 -0.29
CA GLU A 604 13.48 -44.65 1.02
C GLU A 604 13.92 -43.71 2.15
N ILE A 605 13.05 -43.55 3.16
CA ILE A 605 13.31 -42.80 4.39
C ILE A 605 13.04 -43.73 5.57
N ASN A 606 14.06 -43.95 6.42
CA ASN A 606 13.88 -44.71 7.65
C ASN A 606 13.08 -43.89 8.66
N ALA A 607 11.90 -44.37 9.03
CA ALA A 607 11.00 -43.78 10.01
C ALA A 607 10.85 -44.66 11.27
N SER A 608 11.78 -45.59 11.49
CA SER A 608 11.81 -46.44 12.68
C SER A 608 11.86 -45.61 13.96
N GLY A 609 11.00 -45.96 14.92
CA GLY A 609 10.87 -45.24 16.19
C GLY A 609 10.18 -43.87 16.08
N LYS A 610 9.72 -43.47 14.89
CA LYS A 610 8.93 -42.26 14.66
C LYS A 610 7.43 -42.59 14.68
N HIS A 611 6.62 -41.56 14.90
CA HIS A 611 5.18 -41.64 14.71
C HIS A 611 4.74 -40.79 13.52
N ILE A 612 3.81 -41.30 12.72
CA ILE A 612 3.22 -40.56 11.61
C ILE A 612 1.72 -40.39 11.87
N THR A 613 1.21 -39.16 11.77
CA THR A 613 -0.22 -38.84 11.88
C THR A 613 -0.69 -38.14 10.59
N PRO A 614 -2.00 -38.05 10.30
CA PRO A 614 -2.47 -37.09 9.32
C PRO A 614 -2.09 -35.68 9.77
N GLY A 615 -2.02 -34.77 8.81
CA GLY A 615 -1.89 -33.35 9.08
C GLY A 615 -2.99 -32.88 10.03
N LEU A 616 -2.62 -32.11 11.06
CA LEU A 616 -3.61 -31.57 11.98
C LEU A 616 -4.44 -30.49 11.26
N ILE A 617 -5.70 -30.36 11.65
CA ILE A 617 -6.67 -29.44 11.03
C ILE A 617 -7.35 -28.62 12.12
N ASP A 618 -7.32 -27.31 11.95
CA ASP A 618 -8.03 -26.37 12.83
C ASP A 618 -9.25 -25.80 12.09
N CYS A 619 -10.45 -26.10 12.59
CA CYS A 619 -11.67 -25.66 11.94
C CYS A 619 -12.13 -24.24 12.35
N HIS A 620 -11.40 -23.57 13.25
CA HIS A 620 -11.66 -22.18 13.65
C HIS A 620 -10.36 -21.41 13.93
N SER A 621 -9.91 -20.65 12.94
CA SER A 621 -8.72 -19.82 13.07
C SER A 621 -8.96 -18.37 12.63
N HIS A 622 -8.20 -17.48 13.25
CA HIS A 622 -8.10 -16.06 12.89
C HIS A 622 -6.68 -15.67 12.43
N SER A 623 -5.80 -16.64 12.22
CA SER A 623 -4.46 -16.44 11.65
C SER A 623 -4.52 -16.09 10.16
N ALA A 624 -3.46 -15.48 9.62
CA ALA A 624 -3.33 -15.14 8.20
C ALA A 624 -4.47 -14.26 7.64
N ILE A 625 -5.01 -13.37 8.48
CA ILE A 625 -6.01 -12.37 8.09
C ILE A 625 -5.42 -10.98 8.28
N SER A 626 -5.25 -10.25 7.19
CA SER A 626 -4.69 -8.90 7.17
C SER A 626 -5.78 -7.83 7.43
N ARG A 627 -5.39 -6.79 8.18
CA ARG A 627 -6.15 -5.53 8.32
C ARG A 627 -7.60 -5.71 8.81
N GLY A 628 -7.76 -6.61 9.79
CA GLY A 628 -8.98 -6.78 10.57
C GLY A 628 -9.73 -8.08 10.29
N VAL A 629 -10.18 -8.74 11.36
CA VAL A 629 -10.91 -10.02 11.32
C VAL A 629 -12.44 -9.84 11.24
N ASN A 630 -12.95 -8.66 11.62
CA ASN A 630 -14.38 -8.36 11.63
C ASN A 630 -14.70 -7.11 10.79
N GLU A 631 -15.80 -7.17 10.04
CA GLU A 631 -16.54 -6.00 9.58
C GLU A 631 -17.72 -5.75 10.53
N GLY A 632 -17.45 -5.11 11.67
CA GLY A 632 -18.41 -4.99 12.78
C GLY A 632 -19.45 -3.87 12.64
N THR A 633 -19.36 -3.03 11.61
CA THR A 633 -20.17 -1.79 11.50
C THR A 633 -21.64 -2.05 11.19
N HIS A 634 -21.96 -3.17 10.53
CA HIS A 634 -23.33 -3.65 10.34
C HIS A 634 -23.53 -4.98 11.07
N ALA A 635 -24.77 -5.40 11.29
CA ALA A 635 -25.07 -6.69 11.91
C ALA A 635 -25.09 -7.87 10.91
N VAL A 636 -25.26 -7.56 9.62
CA VAL A 636 -25.25 -8.52 8.52
C VAL A 636 -24.21 -8.07 7.51
N THR A 637 -23.16 -8.86 7.33
CA THR A 637 -22.00 -8.54 6.46
C THR A 637 -21.56 -9.73 5.61
N VAL A 638 -22.47 -10.64 5.26
CA VAL A 638 -22.16 -11.88 4.52
C VAL A 638 -21.62 -11.67 3.11
N GLU A 639 -21.62 -10.43 2.61
CA GLU A 639 -20.92 -10.03 1.39
C GLU A 639 -19.40 -9.97 1.52
N VAL A 640 -18.85 -9.78 2.73
CA VAL A 640 -17.41 -9.67 2.96
C VAL A 640 -16.76 -11.05 2.96
N ARG A 641 -15.49 -11.13 2.56
CA ARG A 641 -14.79 -12.40 2.35
C ARG A 641 -13.43 -12.40 3.03
N ILE A 642 -13.17 -13.36 3.91
CA ILE A 642 -11.83 -13.60 4.44
C ILE A 642 -10.82 -13.87 3.30
N GLY A 643 -11.29 -14.52 2.24
CA GLY A 643 -10.49 -14.76 1.03
C GLY A 643 -9.93 -13.49 0.36
N ASP A 644 -10.53 -12.32 0.58
CA ASP A 644 -10.04 -11.02 0.06
C ASP A 644 -8.96 -10.39 0.97
N SER A 645 -8.77 -10.92 2.18
CA SER A 645 -7.86 -10.42 3.23
C SER A 645 -6.77 -11.42 3.64
N LEU A 646 -6.55 -12.49 2.87
CA LEU A 646 -5.53 -13.49 3.19
C LEU A 646 -4.12 -12.88 3.28
N ASP A 647 -3.39 -13.27 4.32
CA ASP A 647 -2.01 -12.88 4.56
C ASP A 647 -1.08 -14.11 4.51
N PRO A 648 -0.47 -14.40 3.34
CA PRO A 648 0.49 -15.49 3.21
C PRO A 648 1.85 -15.23 3.88
N THR A 649 2.06 -14.03 4.42
CA THR A 649 3.29 -13.63 5.10
C THR A 649 3.19 -13.71 6.62
N ASP A 650 2.00 -14.02 7.17
CA ASP A 650 1.81 -14.20 8.61
C ASP A 650 2.67 -15.36 9.14
N ILE A 651 3.64 -15.00 9.98
CA ILE A 651 4.59 -15.93 10.58
C ILE A 651 3.91 -17.06 11.39
N SER A 652 2.67 -16.85 11.84
CA SER A 652 1.86 -17.86 12.50
C SER A 652 1.71 -19.11 11.64
N LEU A 653 1.64 -19.00 10.30
CA LEU A 653 1.56 -20.14 9.38
C LEU A 653 2.77 -21.07 9.54
N TYR A 654 3.99 -20.52 9.54
CA TYR A 654 5.22 -21.30 9.69
C TYR A 654 5.33 -21.93 11.10
N ARG A 655 4.89 -21.20 12.14
CA ARG A 655 4.88 -21.72 13.52
C ARG A 655 3.87 -22.86 13.71
N GLN A 656 2.69 -22.74 13.08
CA GLN A 656 1.65 -23.76 13.11
C GLN A 656 2.07 -25.03 12.34
N LEU A 657 2.77 -24.87 11.22
CA LEU A 657 3.44 -26.00 10.55
C LEU A 657 4.43 -26.71 11.49
N ALA A 658 5.20 -25.96 12.29
CA ALA A 658 6.08 -26.54 13.30
C ALA A 658 5.32 -27.27 14.43
N GLY A 659 4.03 -26.97 14.61
CA GLY A 659 3.09 -27.68 15.48
C GLY A 659 2.36 -28.86 14.82
N GLY A 660 2.62 -29.14 13.53
CA GLY A 660 1.96 -30.21 12.78
C GLY A 660 0.64 -29.82 12.10
N LEU A 661 0.26 -28.54 12.15
CA LEU A 661 -0.94 -28.05 11.47
C LEU A 661 -0.72 -27.94 9.97
N THR A 662 -1.67 -28.43 9.18
CA THR A 662 -1.59 -28.43 7.70
C THR A 662 -2.73 -27.66 7.05
N THR A 663 -3.90 -27.64 7.68
CA THR A 663 -5.12 -27.04 7.15
C THR A 663 -5.80 -26.22 8.23
N ALA A 664 -6.33 -25.05 7.84
CA ALA A 664 -7.10 -24.20 8.74
C ALA A 664 -8.33 -23.63 8.03
N ASN A 665 -9.41 -23.40 8.78
CA ASN A 665 -10.57 -22.65 8.32
C ASN A 665 -10.55 -21.25 8.93
N LEU A 666 -10.27 -20.26 8.09
CA LEU A 666 -10.20 -18.86 8.50
C LEU A 666 -11.59 -18.25 8.51
N LEU A 667 -11.96 -17.68 9.65
CA LEU A 667 -13.32 -17.19 9.91
C LEU A 667 -13.32 -15.69 10.17
N HIS A 668 -14.43 -15.06 9.80
CA HIS A 668 -14.82 -13.79 10.44
C HIS A 668 -14.98 -14.03 11.95
N GLY A 669 -14.78 -13.01 12.78
CA GLY A 669 -15.00 -13.11 14.22
C GLY A 669 -16.49 -13.12 14.60
N SER A 670 -16.78 -12.97 15.90
CA SER A 670 -18.14 -13.08 16.48
C SER A 670 -18.86 -11.75 16.68
N ALA A 671 -18.44 -10.68 15.99
CA ALA A 671 -19.03 -9.34 16.14
C ALA A 671 -20.45 -9.21 15.55
N ASN A 672 -20.89 -10.13 14.68
CA ASN A 672 -22.06 -9.96 13.83
C ASN A 672 -22.97 -11.19 13.93
N PRO A 673 -24.31 -11.02 14.07
CA PRO A 673 -25.27 -12.10 13.88
C PRO A 673 -24.98 -12.92 12.61
N MET A 674 -24.81 -12.24 11.47
CA MET A 674 -24.38 -12.83 10.21
C MET A 674 -23.11 -12.11 9.76
N GLY A 675 -21.94 -12.71 10.02
CA GLY A 675 -20.62 -12.16 9.71
C GLY A 675 -20.25 -12.35 8.24
N GLY A 676 -18.97 -12.63 7.98
CA GLY A 676 -18.42 -12.77 6.62
C GLY A 676 -18.23 -14.22 6.14
N GLN A 677 -17.88 -14.35 4.86
CA GLN A 677 -17.55 -15.62 4.21
C GLN A 677 -16.18 -16.12 4.65
N ASN A 678 -16.11 -17.43 4.91
CA ASN A 678 -14.94 -18.13 5.43
C ASN A 678 -13.97 -18.50 4.32
N GLN A 679 -12.73 -18.84 4.66
CA GLN A 679 -11.77 -19.40 3.71
C GLN A 679 -11.00 -20.57 4.33
N VAL A 680 -11.19 -21.77 3.78
CA VAL A 680 -10.34 -22.93 4.10
C VAL A 680 -9.02 -22.80 3.35
N ILE A 681 -7.91 -22.97 4.06
CA ILE A 681 -6.55 -22.88 3.52
C ILE A 681 -5.74 -24.13 3.86
N LYS A 682 -4.76 -24.43 3.01
CA LYS A 682 -3.60 -25.24 3.39
C LYS A 682 -2.43 -24.30 3.71
N LEU A 683 -1.66 -24.60 4.74
CA LEU A 683 -0.57 -23.76 5.25
C LEU A 683 0.68 -23.83 4.34
N ARG A 684 0.53 -23.52 3.05
CA ARG A 684 1.60 -23.59 2.05
C ARG A 684 2.56 -22.39 2.18
N TRP A 685 3.35 -22.33 3.26
CA TRP A 685 4.32 -21.25 3.51
C TRP A 685 5.24 -21.00 2.30
N GLY A 686 5.38 -19.73 1.89
CA GLY A 686 6.08 -19.36 0.65
C GLY A 686 5.20 -19.26 -0.60
N SER A 687 3.90 -19.53 -0.51
CA SER A 687 2.94 -19.30 -1.60
C SER A 687 2.28 -17.92 -1.53
N ASP A 688 1.65 -17.49 -2.63
CA ASP A 688 0.84 -16.28 -2.67
C ASP A 688 -0.57 -16.52 -2.03
N PRO A 689 -1.43 -15.49 -1.90
CA PRO A 689 -2.74 -15.66 -1.29
C PRO A 689 -3.62 -16.72 -1.96
N ASP A 690 -3.56 -16.87 -3.28
CA ASP A 690 -4.32 -17.90 -4.01
C ASP A 690 -3.75 -19.30 -3.74
N GLY A 691 -2.43 -19.42 -3.61
CA GLY A 691 -1.72 -20.65 -3.28
C GLY A 691 -2.03 -21.19 -1.88
N LEU A 692 -2.49 -20.36 -0.93
CA LEU A 692 -2.99 -20.85 0.35
C LEU A 692 -4.37 -21.51 0.25
N ARG A 693 -5.20 -21.13 -0.73
CA ARG A 693 -6.60 -21.56 -0.77
C ARG A 693 -6.70 -23.09 -0.92
N PHE A 694 -7.63 -23.69 -0.18
CA PHE A 694 -7.97 -25.10 -0.34
C PHE A 694 -8.94 -25.24 -1.53
N VAL A 695 -8.41 -25.66 -2.68
CA VAL A 695 -9.21 -25.80 -3.91
C VAL A 695 -10.25 -26.91 -3.77
N GLY A 696 -11.52 -26.53 -3.98
CA GLY A 696 -12.67 -27.43 -3.90
C GLY A 696 -13.22 -27.62 -2.49
N ALA A 697 -12.75 -26.87 -1.48
CA ALA A 697 -13.45 -26.79 -0.20
C ALA A 697 -14.82 -26.14 -0.40
N LYS A 698 -15.85 -26.65 0.29
CA LYS A 698 -17.18 -26.08 0.21
C LYS A 698 -17.18 -24.65 0.80
N PRO A 699 -17.77 -23.65 0.13
CA PRO A 699 -17.82 -22.28 0.67
C PRO A 699 -18.53 -22.23 2.02
N GLY A 700 -17.96 -21.49 2.97
CA GLY A 700 -18.53 -21.29 4.31
C GLY A 700 -18.91 -19.84 4.58
N VAL A 701 -19.70 -19.62 5.62
CA VAL A 701 -19.99 -18.30 6.21
C VAL A 701 -20.05 -18.38 7.73
N LYS A 702 -19.55 -17.34 8.41
CA LYS A 702 -19.56 -17.24 9.87
C LYS A 702 -20.80 -16.50 10.34
N PHE A 703 -21.56 -17.12 11.23
CA PHE A 703 -22.59 -16.48 12.03
C PHE A 703 -22.15 -16.43 13.50
N ALA A 704 -22.84 -15.65 14.32
CA ALA A 704 -22.60 -15.64 15.76
C ALA A 704 -23.88 -15.40 16.57
N LEU A 705 -23.87 -15.97 17.78
CA LEU A 705 -24.90 -15.83 18.80
C LEU A 705 -24.27 -15.21 20.06
N GLY A 706 -25.05 -15.04 21.12
CA GLY A 706 -24.53 -14.74 22.46
C GLY A 706 -24.32 -13.28 22.77
N GLU A 707 -23.51 -13.05 23.81
CA GLU A 707 -23.21 -11.74 24.38
C GLU A 707 -22.46 -10.83 23.39
N ASN A 708 -21.68 -11.41 22.48
CA ASN A 708 -20.83 -10.69 21.53
C ASN A 708 -21.64 -9.90 20.50
N VAL A 709 -22.58 -10.57 19.84
CA VAL A 709 -23.38 -9.95 18.76
C VAL A 709 -24.32 -8.88 19.27
N LYS A 710 -24.76 -9.01 20.53
CA LYS A 710 -25.54 -7.98 21.25
C LYS A 710 -24.69 -6.97 22.01
N GLN A 711 -23.36 -7.00 21.85
CA GLN A 711 -22.39 -6.01 22.34
C GLN A 711 -22.39 -5.80 23.86
N SER A 712 -22.68 -6.85 24.63
CA SER A 712 -22.89 -6.77 26.10
C SER A 712 -21.68 -6.24 26.87
N ASN A 713 -20.47 -6.43 26.35
CA ASN A 713 -19.22 -6.13 27.04
C ASN A 713 -18.41 -5.03 26.32
N TRP A 714 -19.04 -4.22 25.46
CA TRP A 714 -18.36 -3.26 24.59
C TRP A 714 -18.47 -1.80 25.07
N GLY A 715 -19.02 -1.61 26.27
CA GLY A 715 -19.25 -0.30 26.89
C GLY A 715 -20.46 0.45 26.33
N ASP A 716 -20.87 1.51 27.04
CA ASP A 716 -22.13 2.23 26.80
C ASP A 716 -22.22 2.83 25.38
N ASN A 717 -21.09 3.27 24.83
CA ASN A 717 -21.00 3.85 23.49
C ASN A 717 -21.20 2.84 22.34
N SER A 718 -21.21 1.55 22.64
CA SER A 718 -21.34 0.45 21.66
C SER A 718 -22.73 -0.20 21.67
N THR A 719 -23.73 0.44 22.28
CA THR A 719 -25.09 -0.10 22.46
C THR A 719 -26.12 0.38 21.42
N THR A 720 -25.67 1.11 20.39
CA THR A 720 -26.57 1.78 19.41
C THR A 720 -26.92 0.93 18.20
N ARG A 721 -26.16 -0.14 17.91
CA ARG A 721 -26.39 -1.02 16.76
C ARG A 721 -27.41 -2.09 17.10
N TYR A 722 -28.48 -2.20 16.33
CA TYR A 722 -29.42 -3.34 16.44
C TYR A 722 -28.75 -4.63 15.90
N PRO A 723 -28.87 -5.79 16.57
CA PRO A 723 -29.67 -6.06 17.78
C PRO A 723 -28.92 -5.90 19.11
N GLN A 724 -29.64 -5.58 20.19
CA GLN A 724 -29.11 -5.49 21.57
C GLN A 724 -29.68 -6.61 22.50
N THR A 725 -30.44 -7.55 21.95
CA THR A 725 -31.05 -8.68 22.68
C THR A 725 -30.93 -9.97 21.88
N ARG A 726 -30.97 -11.13 22.56
CA ARG A 726 -30.99 -12.46 21.90
C ARG A 726 -32.17 -12.63 20.95
N MET A 727 -33.34 -12.09 21.31
CA MET A 727 -34.53 -12.07 20.43
C MET A 727 -34.28 -11.28 19.14
N GLY A 728 -33.58 -10.15 19.23
CA GLY A 728 -33.21 -9.37 18.05
C GLY A 728 -32.22 -10.10 17.13
N VAL A 729 -31.36 -10.97 17.67
CA VAL A 729 -30.43 -11.80 16.88
C VAL A 729 -31.20 -12.79 16.00
N GLU A 730 -32.19 -13.50 16.55
CA GLU A 730 -33.05 -14.37 15.75
C GLU A 730 -33.81 -13.58 14.68
N GLN A 731 -34.40 -12.46 15.09
CA GLN A 731 -35.27 -11.66 14.22
C GLN A 731 -34.50 -11.09 13.02
N ILE A 732 -33.29 -10.54 13.21
CA ILE A 732 -32.51 -9.99 12.10
C ILE A 732 -32.04 -11.08 11.11
N MET A 733 -31.71 -12.28 11.60
CA MET A 733 -31.38 -13.41 10.72
C MET A 733 -32.59 -13.82 9.89
N LYS A 734 -33.75 -13.97 10.53
CA LYS A 734 -35.02 -14.33 9.87
C LYS A 734 -35.41 -13.31 8.80
N ASP A 735 -35.33 -12.01 9.10
CA ASP A 735 -35.66 -10.94 8.15
C ASP A 735 -34.71 -10.96 6.94
N THR A 736 -33.43 -11.25 7.16
CA THR A 736 -32.44 -11.37 6.09
C THR A 736 -32.74 -12.53 5.15
N PHE A 737 -33.13 -13.71 5.66
CA PHE A 737 -33.53 -14.84 4.82
C PHE A 737 -34.80 -14.58 4.01
N ILE A 738 -35.77 -13.86 4.59
CA ILE A 738 -36.98 -13.43 3.87
C ILE A 738 -36.61 -12.46 2.75
N ALA A 739 -35.79 -11.45 3.03
CA ALA A 739 -35.33 -10.48 2.03
C ALA A 739 -34.57 -11.15 0.88
N ALA A 740 -33.74 -12.16 1.16
CA ALA A 740 -33.08 -12.94 0.12
C ALA A 740 -34.10 -13.69 -0.75
N SER A 741 -35.11 -14.33 -0.14
CA SER A 741 -36.17 -15.01 -0.88
C SER A 741 -36.96 -14.08 -1.80
N GLU A 742 -37.21 -12.84 -1.37
CA GLU A 742 -37.83 -11.80 -2.19
C GLU A 742 -36.92 -11.35 -3.33
N TYR A 743 -35.63 -11.15 -3.05
CA TYR A 743 -34.62 -10.85 -4.06
C TYR A 743 -34.53 -11.95 -5.14
N ARG A 744 -34.62 -13.23 -4.77
CA ARG A 744 -34.70 -14.35 -5.74
C ARG A 744 -35.91 -14.19 -6.67
N LYS A 745 -37.08 -13.85 -6.13
CA LYS A 745 -38.30 -13.65 -6.92
C LYS A 745 -38.12 -12.48 -7.89
N ASP A 746 -37.52 -11.37 -7.43
CA ASP A 746 -37.23 -10.22 -8.29
C ASP A 746 -36.26 -10.58 -9.41
N LYS A 747 -35.16 -11.29 -9.09
CA LYS A 747 -34.16 -11.75 -10.05
C LYS A 747 -34.76 -12.63 -11.16
N ILE A 748 -35.61 -13.59 -10.79
CA ILE A 748 -36.31 -14.46 -11.76
C ILE A 748 -37.28 -13.65 -12.62
N LYS A 749 -38.05 -12.74 -12.01
CA LYS A 749 -38.96 -11.85 -12.73
C LYS A 749 -38.19 -10.97 -13.72
N ALA A 750 -37.07 -10.41 -13.29
CA ALA A 750 -36.22 -9.55 -14.10
C ALA A 750 -35.70 -10.25 -15.36
N ALA A 751 -35.24 -11.49 -15.20
CA ALA A 751 -34.79 -12.32 -16.32
C ALA A 751 -35.92 -12.61 -17.32
N LYS A 752 -37.15 -12.88 -16.85
CA LYS A 752 -38.32 -13.10 -17.72
C LYS A 752 -38.73 -11.85 -18.48
N GLU A 753 -38.58 -10.68 -17.85
CA GLU A 753 -38.91 -9.38 -18.43
C GLU A 753 -37.76 -8.78 -19.25
N ASN A 754 -36.62 -9.48 -19.36
CA ASN A 754 -35.39 -8.99 -19.98
C ASN A 754 -34.95 -7.61 -19.44
N ARG A 755 -35.21 -7.33 -18.15
CA ARG A 755 -34.76 -6.08 -17.50
C ARG A 755 -33.44 -6.30 -16.77
N PRO A 756 -32.55 -5.29 -16.75
CA PRO A 756 -31.38 -5.31 -15.89
C PRO A 756 -31.76 -5.46 -14.41
N HIS A 757 -31.18 -6.45 -13.73
CA HIS A 757 -31.38 -6.69 -12.29
C HIS A 757 -30.16 -6.23 -11.50
N ARG A 758 -30.38 -5.43 -10.45
CA ARG A 758 -29.29 -4.94 -9.60
C ARG A 758 -28.77 -6.09 -8.74
N ARG A 759 -27.51 -6.46 -8.94
CA ARG A 759 -26.87 -7.49 -8.12
C ARG A 759 -26.61 -6.98 -6.70
N ASP A 760 -27.05 -7.72 -5.69
CA ASP A 760 -26.73 -7.46 -4.29
C ASP A 760 -25.87 -8.58 -3.71
N TYR A 761 -24.58 -8.34 -3.47
CA TYR A 761 -23.66 -9.40 -3.04
C TYR A 761 -23.99 -9.96 -1.65
N ARG A 762 -24.67 -9.19 -0.79
CA ARG A 762 -25.11 -9.69 0.51
C ARG A 762 -26.23 -10.68 0.31
N LEU A 763 -27.27 -10.31 -0.44
CA LEU A 763 -28.41 -11.20 -0.68
C LEU A 763 -28.06 -12.40 -1.55
N GLU A 764 -27.16 -12.27 -2.54
CA GLU A 764 -26.62 -13.41 -3.29
C GLU A 764 -25.93 -14.41 -2.35
N ALA A 765 -25.11 -13.94 -1.40
CA ALA A 765 -24.48 -14.84 -0.42
C ALA A 765 -25.50 -15.53 0.50
N VAL A 766 -26.61 -14.87 0.84
CA VAL A 766 -27.71 -15.50 1.61
C VAL A 766 -28.47 -16.52 0.76
N LEU A 767 -28.66 -16.26 -0.54
CA LEU A 767 -29.26 -17.24 -1.45
C LEU A 767 -28.41 -18.50 -1.56
N GLU A 768 -27.09 -18.37 -1.63
CA GLU A 768 -26.17 -19.53 -1.61
C GLU A 768 -26.32 -20.36 -0.32
N ILE A 769 -26.66 -19.73 0.81
CA ILE A 769 -26.96 -20.44 2.08
C ILE A 769 -28.29 -21.20 1.97
N LEU A 770 -29.33 -20.55 1.46
CA LEU A 770 -30.65 -21.17 1.27
C LEU A 770 -30.62 -22.32 0.25
N ASP A 771 -29.74 -22.23 -0.75
CA ASP A 771 -29.53 -23.28 -1.76
C ASP A 771 -28.59 -24.39 -1.27
N GLY A 772 -28.02 -24.26 -0.07
CA GLY A 772 -27.06 -25.22 0.48
C GLY A 772 -25.72 -25.26 -0.24
N GLU A 773 -25.44 -24.30 -1.13
CA GLU A 773 -24.15 -24.11 -1.79
C GLU A 773 -23.09 -23.61 -0.80
N ARG A 774 -23.53 -22.77 0.17
CA ARG A 774 -22.71 -22.23 1.24
C ARG A 774 -23.16 -22.74 2.61
N ILE A 775 -22.23 -23.28 3.39
CA ILE A 775 -22.52 -23.86 4.71
C ILE A 775 -22.30 -22.85 5.84
N VAL A 776 -23.15 -22.89 6.86
CA VAL A 776 -23.03 -21.99 8.02
C VAL A 776 -22.12 -22.59 9.10
N HIS A 777 -21.16 -21.80 9.58
CA HIS A 777 -20.42 -22.07 10.81
C HIS A 777 -20.82 -21.01 11.82
N ILE A 778 -21.28 -21.40 13.01
CA ILE A 778 -21.90 -20.45 13.93
C ILE A 778 -21.24 -20.44 15.31
N HIS A 779 -20.72 -19.28 15.71
CA HIS A 779 -20.27 -19.03 17.07
C HIS A 779 -21.44 -19.16 18.04
N SER A 780 -21.30 -20.00 19.05
CA SER A 780 -22.32 -20.30 20.05
C SER A 780 -21.69 -20.73 21.36
N TYR A 781 -22.36 -20.47 22.47
CA TYR A 781 -21.95 -21.00 23.77
C TYR A 781 -23.11 -21.68 24.49
N ARG A 782 -24.19 -20.94 24.74
CA ARG A 782 -25.34 -21.41 25.51
C ARG A 782 -26.30 -22.27 24.72
N GLN A 783 -26.85 -23.24 25.42
CA GLN A 783 -27.84 -24.22 24.97
C GLN A 783 -29.14 -23.61 24.41
N ASP A 784 -29.65 -22.52 25.01
CA ASP A 784 -30.89 -21.88 24.58
C ASP A 784 -30.78 -21.25 23.18
N GLU A 785 -29.64 -20.63 22.88
CA GLU A 785 -29.36 -20.04 21.58
C GLU A 785 -29.03 -21.09 20.51
N ILE A 786 -28.39 -22.20 20.91
CA ILE A 786 -28.18 -23.36 20.04
C ILE A 786 -29.54 -23.90 19.58
N LEU A 787 -30.47 -24.13 20.51
CA LEU A 787 -31.82 -24.62 20.19
C LEU A 787 -32.60 -23.64 19.30
N MET A 788 -32.48 -22.33 19.55
CA MET A 788 -33.08 -21.32 18.68
C MET A 788 -32.53 -21.43 17.25
N PHE A 789 -31.21 -21.53 17.09
CA PHE A 789 -30.60 -21.58 15.78
C PHE A 789 -30.91 -22.88 15.02
N VAL A 790 -30.98 -24.01 15.72
CA VAL A 790 -31.45 -25.29 15.16
C VAL A 790 -32.85 -25.14 14.55
N ARG A 791 -33.79 -24.53 15.28
CA ARG A 791 -35.15 -24.27 14.76
C ARG A 791 -35.15 -23.32 13.57
N LEU A 792 -34.27 -22.32 13.57
CA LEU A 792 -34.11 -21.41 12.44
C LEU A 792 -33.60 -22.15 11.18
N ALA A 793 -32.61 -23.03 11.34
CA ALA A 793 -32.08 -23.89 10.28
C ALA A 793 -33.17 -24.82 9.70
N GLN A 794 -33.93 -25.50 10.57
CA GLN A 794 -35.05 -26.34 10.15
C GLN A 794 -36.12 -25.55 9.40
N LYS A 795 -36.45 -24.34 9.86
CA LYS A 795 -37.49 -23.49 9.26
C LYS A 795 -37.14 -23.03 7.84
N PHE A 796 -35.89 -22.66 7.60
CA PHE A 796 -35.43 -22.13 6.31
C PHE A 796 -34.74 -23.19 5.44
N GLY A 797 -34.48 -24.38 5.97
CA GLY A 797 -33.92 -25.51 5.23
C GLY A 797 -32.44 -25.37 4.85
N PHE A 798 -31.66 -24.52 5.56
CA PHE A 798 -30.24 -24.33 5.27
C PHE A 798 -29.34 -25.30 6.06
N VAL A 799 -28.14 -25.55 5.53
CA VAL A 799 -27.17 -26.51 6.11
C VAL A 799 -26.24 -25.82 7.10
N VAL A 800 -26.19 -26.36 8.33
CA VAL A 800 -25.21 -25.97 9.34
C VAL A 800 -24.03 -26.94 9.30
N GLY A 801 -22.84 -26.41 9.00
CA GLY A 801 -21.60 -27.19 9.03
C GLY A 801 -21.15 -27.47 10.46
N THR A 802 -21.06 -26.42 11.29
CA THR A 802 -20.47 -26.54 12.64
C THR A 802 -20.96 -25.46 13.59
N PHE A 803 -21.33 -25.85 14.81
CA PHE A 803 -21.39 -24.95 15.96
C PHE A 803 -19.99 -24.76 16.54
N GLN A 804 -19.53 -23.51 16.55
CA GLN A 804 -18.21 -23.09 16.97
C GLN A 804 -18.22 -22.68 18.45
N HIS A 805 -17.16 -23.06 19.16
CA HIS A 805 -16.95 -23.07 20.62
C HIS A 805 -17.93 -23.96 21.39
N VAL A 806 -19.24 -23.79 21.18
CA VAL A 806 -20.32 -24.70 21.58
C VAL A 806 -20.15 -25.27 23.01
N LEU A 807 -19.79 -24.39 23.96
CA LEU A 807 -19.30 -24.81 25.29
C LEU A 807 -20.38 -25.48 26.15
N GLU A 808 -21.66 -25.22 25.89
CA GLU A 808 -22.79 -25.95 26.48
C GLU A 808 -23.45 -26.96 25.52
N GLY A 809 -22.75 -27.34 24.44
CA GLY A 809 -23.23 -28.30 23.45
C GLY A 809 -23.62 -29.65 24.04
N TYR A 810 -22.89 -30.11 25.07
CA TYR A 810 -23.22 -31.33 25.81
C TYR A 810 -24.64 -31.37 26.38
N LYS A 811 -25.27 -30.21 26.62
CA LYS A 811 -26.65 -30.12 27.14
C LYS A 811 -27.71 -30.35 26.07
N VAL A 812 -27.34 -30.20 24.78
CA VAL A 812 -28.26 -30.19 23.62
C VAL A 812 -27.65 -30.90 22.40
N ALA A 813 -26.79 -31.88 22.66
CA ALA A 813 -26.04 -32.60 21.61
C ALA A 813 -26.96 -33.36 20.66
N ASP A 814 -28.09 -33.85 21.16
CA ASP A 814 -29.17 -34.49 20.41
C ASP A 814 -29.76 -33.54 19.35
N ALA A 815 -30.06 -32.30 19.72
CA ALA A 815 -30.58 -31.29 18.79
C ALA A 815 -29.55 -30.88 17.72
N ILE A 816 -28.25 -30.86 18.07
CA ILE A 816 -27.16 -30.62 17.10
C ILE A 816 -27.08 -31.79 16.11
N ALA A 817 -27.15 -33.03 16.61
CA ALA A 817 -27.12 -34.24 15.79
C ALA A 817 -28.33 -34.37 14.88
N GLU A 818 -29.52 -33.94 15.32
CA GLU A 818 -30.77 -33.98 14.55
C GLU A 818 -30.67 -33.28 13.20
N ILE A 819 -29.95 -32.14 13.14
CA ILE A 819 -29.74 -31.40 11.89
C ILE A 819 -28.44 -31.78 11.17
N GLY A 820 -27.71 -32.80 11.65
CA GLY A 820 -26.45 -33.26 11.07
C GLY A 820 -25.30 -32.26 11.17
N ALA A 821 -25.36 -31.33 12.13
CA ALA A 821 -24.30 -30.34 12.35
C ALA A 821 -23.16 -30.93 13.20
N GLY A 822 -21.94 -30.44 12.99
CA GLY A 822 -20.82 -30.74 13.88
C GLY A 822 -20.72 -29.77 15.06
N GLY A 823 -19.90 -30.13 16.05
CA GLY A 823 -19.51 -29.25 17.16
C GLY A 823 -18.00 -29.07 17.23
N SER A 824 -17.50 -27.85 17.24
CA SER A 824 -16.10 -27.58 17.50
C SER A 824 -15.95 -26.77 18.77
N THR A 825 -15.27 -27.33 19.77
CA THR A 825 -15.19 -26.76 21.12
C THR A 825 -13.77 -26.43 21.52
N PHE A 826 -13.61 -25.69 22.61
CA PHE A 826 -12.35 -25.66 23.35
C PHE A 826 -12.23 -26.89 24.24
N SER A 827 -10.99 -27.31 24.52
CA SER A 827 -10.72 -28.39 25.46
C SER A 827 -10.71 -27.90 26.92
N ASP A 828 -10.19 -26.69 27.17
CA ASP A 828 -10.05 -26.11 28.52
C ASP A 828 -10.14 -24.56 28.62
N TRP A 829 -10.68 -23.86 27.60
CA TRP A 829 -10.75 -22.38 27.58
C TRP A 829 -12.17 -21.82 27.82
N TRP A 830 -12.46 -21.35 29.04
CA TRP A 830 -13.76 -20.77 29.44
C TRP A 830 -13.69 -19.88 30.71
N ALA A 831 -14.85 -19.60 31.34
CA ALA A 831 -15.04 -18.78 32.56
C ALA A 831 -14.64 -17.29 32.46
N TYR A 832 -14.51 -16.74 31.25
CA TYR A 832 -14.22 -15.32 31.02
C TYR A 832 -15.46 -14.46 30.69
N LYS A 833 -16.63 -15.09 30.51
CA LYS A 833 -17.97 -14.47 30.34
C LYS A 833 -19.02 -15.30 31.08
N PHE A 834 -20.20 -14.72 31.27
CA PHE A 834 -21.31 -15.43 31.91
C PHE A 834 -21.84 -16.58 31.02
N GLU A 835 -21.93 -16.36 29.71
CA GLU A 835 -22.35 -17.40 28.74
C GLU A 835 -21.41 -18.60 28.60
N VAL A 836 -20.24 -18.58 29.24
CA VAL A 836 -19.25 -19.68 29.22
C VAL A 836 -18.98 -20.25 30.63
N TYR A 837 -19.86 -19.98 31.59
CA TYR A 837 -19.66 -20.38 32.98
C TYR A 837 -19.82 -21.89 33.19
N ASP A 838 -20.77 -22.53 32.51
CA ASP A 838 -21.09 -23.96 32.64
C ASP A 838 -20.28 -24.86 31.68
N ALA A 839 -19.19 -24.32 31.11
CA ALA A 839 -18.29 -25.06 30.24
C ALA A 839 -17.52 -26.13 31.03
N ILE A 840 -17.33 -27.31 30.43
CA ILE A 840 -16.66 -28.45 31.04
C ILE A 840 -15.70 -29.12 30.05
N PRO A 841 -14.59 -29.71 30.53
CA PRO A 841 -13.62 -30.38 29.64
C PRO A 841 -14.19 -31.66 28.99
N TYR A 842 -15.29 -32.19 29.53
CA TYR A 842 -15.99 -33.38 29.00
C TYR A 842 -16.86 -33.08 27.78
N ASN A 843 -17.06 -31.79 27.44
CA ASN A 843 -18.02 -31.37 26.41
C ASN A 843 -17.84 -32.11 25.08
N ALA A 844 -16.59 -32.18 24.59
CA ALA A 844 -16.29 -32.84 23.33
C ALA A 844 -16.64 -34.34 23.33
N ALA A 845 -16.27 -35.04 24.40
CA ALA A 845 -16.52 -36.48 24.53
C ALA A 845 -18.02 -36.78 24.65
N LEU A 846 -18.77 -35.97 25.40
CA LEU A 846 -20.22 -36.14 25.56
C LEU A 846 -20.97 -35.90 24.24
N MET A 847 -20.63 -34.85 23.50
CA MET A 847 -21.22 -34.60 22.18
C MET A 847 -20.91 -35.74 21.19
N SER A 848 -19.66 -36.22 21.17
CA SER A 848 -19.26 -37.35 20.32
C SER A 848 -20.05 -38.62 20.61
N LYS A 849 -20.31 -38.93 21.90
CA LYS A 849 -21.11 -40.10 22.32
C LYS A 849 -22.56 -40.08 21.81
N VAL A 850 -23.11 -38.89 21.55
CA VAL A 850 -24.48 -38.71 21.02
C VAL A 850 -24.49 -38.68 19.48
N GLY A 851 -23.33 -38.83 18.83
CA GLY A 851 -23.19 -38.88 17.37
C GLY A 851 -22.90 -37.54 16.71
N VAL A 852 -22.63 -36.47 17.48
CA VAL A 852 -22.17 -35.19 16.92
C VAL A 852 -20.73 -35.34 16.45
N VAL A 853 -20.46 -35.03 15.17
CA VAL A 853 -19.08 -34.95 14.66
C VAL A 853 -18.35 -33.82 15.37
N THR A 854 -17.48 -34.18 16.31
CA THR A 854 -16.91 -33.23 17.28
C THR A 854 -15.42 -32.99 17.04
N SER A 855 -14.95 -31.74 17.19
CA SER A 855 -13.55 -31.35 17.03
C SER A 855 -13.10 -30.37 18.11
N PHE A 856 -11.79 -30.16 18.23
CA PHE A 856 -11.22 -29.03 18.96
C PHE A 856 -10.77 -27.93 17.98
N ASN A 857 -10.82 -26.70 18.44
CA ASN A 857 -10.30 -25.54 17.71
C ASN A 857 -9.40 -24.67 18.57
N SER A 858 -8.61 -23.80 17.91
CA SER A 858 -7.69 -22.92 18.62
C SER A 858 -8.30 -21.55 18.96
N ASP A 859 -9.01 -20.92 18.02
CA ASP A 859 -9.40 -19.49 18.08
C ASP A 859 -8.21 -18.52 18.32
N ASP A 860 -6.97 -19.03 18.25
CA ASP A 860 -5.74 -18.34 18.60
C ASP A 860 -4.54 -18.90 17.81
N SER A 861 -3.65 -18.01 17.39
CA SER A 861 -2.51 -18.34 16.54
C SER A 861 -1.44 -19.19 17.24
N GLU A 862 -1.25 -19.03 18.56
CA GLU A 862 -0.28 -19.80 19.34
C GLU A 862 -0.86 -21.15 19.74
N LEU A 863 -2.13 -21.20 20.18
CA LEU A 863 -2.79 -22.46 20.52
C LEU A 863 -2.89 -23.40 19.31
N ALA A 864 -3.04 -22.85 18.09
CA ALA A 864 -3.01 -23.61 16.84
C ALA A 864 -1.70 -24.38 16.62
N CYS A 865 -0.60 -23.98 17.28
CA CYS A 865 0.67 -24.71 17.26
C CYS A 865 0.68 -25.95 18.18
N ARG A 866 -0.40 -26.19 18.93
CA ARG A 866 -0.50 -27.18 20.02
C ARG A 866 -1.77 -28.04 19.94
N MET A 867 -2.39 -28.15 18.76
CA MET A 867 -3.62 -28.93 18.58
C MET A 867 -3.50 -30.39 19.03
N ASN A 868 -2.31 -31.00 18.94
CA ASN A 868 -2.06 -32.34 19.47
C ASN A 868 -2.23 -32.44 21.00
N ILE A 869 -1.92 -31.37 21.73
CA ILE A 869 -2.12 -31.28 23.18
C ILE A 869 -3.61 -31.09 23.49
N GLU A 870 -4.33 -30.33 22.66
CA GLU A 870 -5.79 -30.18 22.78
C GLU A 870 -6.48 -31.54 22.66
N ALA A 871 -6.07 -32.37 21.69
CA ALA A 871 -6.52 -33.75 21.57
C ALA A 871 -6.17 -34.58 22.83
N ALA A 872 -4.94 -34.49 23.34
CA ALA A 872 -4.51 -35.25 24.52
C ALA A 872 -5.36 -34.99 25.77
N LYS A 873 -5.89 -33.76 25.93
CA LYS A 873 -6.78 -33.41 27.04
C LYS A 873 -8.09 -34.21 27.02
N ALA A 874 -8.59 -34.60 25.85
CA ALA A 874 -9.76 -35.46 25.76
C ALA A 874 -9.52 -36.86 26.33
N VAL A 875 -8.31 -37.41 26.23
CA VAL A 875 -7.96 -38.68 26.88
C VAL A 875 -8.06 -38.53 28.39
N LYS A 876 -7.53 -37.41 28.92
CA LYS A 876 -7.50 -37.14 30.36
C LYS A 876 -8.89 -36.90 30.96
N TYR A 877 -9.71 -36.08 30.31
CA TYR A 877 -11.01 -35.67 30.85
C TYR A 877 -12.16 -36.46 30.24
N GLY A 878 -12.18 -36.73 28.95
CA GLY A 878 -13.29 -37.39 28.27
C GLY A 878 -13.28 -38.92 28.32
N GLU A 879 -12.21 -39.53 28.82
CA GLU A 879 -11.95 -40.98 28.80
C GLU A 879 -12.10 -41.59 27.39
N VAL A 880 -11.80 -40.81 26.35
CA VAL A 880 -11.76 -41.32 24.97
C VAL A 880 -10.42 -42.02 24.74
N SER A 881 -10.40 -43.00 23.83
CA SER A 881 -9.14 -43.64 23.42
C SER A 881 -8.21 -42.62 22.76
N GLU A 882 -6.90 -42.88 22.76
CA GLU A 882 -5.93 -42.00 22.10
C GLU A 882 -6.19 -41.87 20.60
N GLU A 883 -6.69 -42.93 19.96
CA GLU A 883 -7.08 -42.90 18.55
C GLU A 883 -8.26 -41.95 18.32
N GLU A 884 -9.31 -42.03 19.14
CA GLU A 884 -10.47 -41.14 19.06
C GLU A 884 -10.11 -39.69 19.40
N ALA A 885 -9.22 -39.48 20.37
CA ALA A 885 -8.72 -38.16 20.72
C ALA A 885 -8.04 -37.48 19.53
N LEU A 886 -7.21 -38.21 18.76
CA LEU A 886 -6.55 -37.65 17.59
C LEU A 886 -7.56 -37.23 16.51
N LYS A 887 -8.67 -37.96 16.35
CA LYS A 887 -9.74 -37.64 15.38
C LYS A 887 -10.35 -36.25 15.61
N PHE A 888 -10.33 -35.73 16.84
CA PHE A 888 -10.81 -34.38 17.17
C PHE A 888 -10.01 -33.24 16.50
N VAL A 889 -8.78 -33.52 16.03
CA VAL A 889 -7.91 -32.53 15.36
C VAL A 889 -7.44 -33.00 13.98
N THR A 890 -8.07 -34.04 13.43
CA THR A 890 -7.77 -34.59 12.09
C THR A 890 -9.05 -34.82 11.27
N ILE A 891 -9.65 -36.01 11.30
CA ILE A 891 -10.75 -36.39 10.40
C ILE A 891 -12.07 -35.70 10.75
N ASN A 892 -12.34 -35.39 12.02
CA ASN A 892 -13.59 -34.75 12.41
C ASN A 892 -13.69 -33.30 11.91
N PRO A 893 -12.69 -32.42 12.11
CA PRO A 893 -12.71 -31.11 11.48
C PRO A 893 -12.70 -31.19 9.94
N ALA A 894 -12.06 -32.21 9.32
CA ALA A 894 -12.17 -32.42 7.87
C ALA A 894 -13.62 -32.68 7.42
N LYS A 895 -14.35 -33.54 8.14
CA LYS A 895 -15.77 -33.84 7.88
C LYS A 895 -16.63 -32.59 8.06
N GLN A 896 -16.40 -31.81 9.12
CA GLN A 896 -17.11 -30.54 9.38
C GLN A 896 -16.95 -29.54 8.23
N LEU A 897 -15.76 -29.48 7.64
CA LEU A 897 -15.42 -28.61 6.52
C LEU A 897 -15.74 -29.22 5.13
N ARG A 898 -16.23 -30.47 5.09
CA ARG A 898 -16.52 -31.23 3.85
C ARG A 898 -15.29 -31.41 2.95
N ILE A 899 -14.12 -31.62 3.56
CA ILE A 899 -12.84 -31.87 2.88
C ILE A 899 -12.24 -33.24 3.25
N ASP A 900 -12.99 -34.08 3.97
CA ASP A 900 -12.59 -35.40 4.44
C ASP A 900 -12.31 -36.40 3.32
N SER A 901 -12.83 -36.16 2.11
CA SER A 901 -12.45 -36.91 0.91
C SER A 901 -10.99 -36.70 0.48
N LYS A 902 -10.34 -35.63 0.96
CA LYS A 902 -8.98 -35.27 0.57
C LYS A 902 -7.97 -35.32 1.72
N VAL A 903 -8.37 -34.99 2.95
CA VAL A 903 -7.45 -34.83 4.10
C VAL A 903 -8.09 -35.34 5.40
N GLY A 904 -7.33 -35.34 6.50
CA GLY A 904 -7.81 -35.67 7.85
C GLY A 904 -7.62 -37.13 8.25
N SER A 905 -7.27 -38.01 7.33
CA SER A 905 -6.85 -39.39 7.60
C SER A 905 -5.78 -39.82 6.62
N LEU A 906 -5.02 -40.86 6.98
CA LEU A 906 -4.05 -41.50 6.10
C LEU A 906 -4.72 -42.69 5.42
N GLU A 907 -5.19 -42.48 4.19
CA GLU A 907 -5.85 -43.49 3.37
C GLU A 907 -5.39 -43.36 1.91
N PRO A 908 -5.28 -44.47 1.16
CA PRO A 908 -4.97 -44.43 -0.28
C PRO A 908 -5.87 -43.44 -1.06
N GLY A 909 -5.26 -42.65 -1.94
CA GLY A 909 -5.94 -41.65 -2.78
C GLY A 909 -6.09 -40.26 -2.13
N LYS A 910 -5.95 -40.13 -0.81
CA LYS A 910 -5.97 -38.83 -0.13
C LYS A 910 -4.69 -38.04 -0.39
N ASP A 911 -4.77 -36.73 -0.16
CA ASP A 911 -3.59 -35.85 -0.23
C ASP A 911 -2.56 -36.32 0.80
N ALA A 912 -1.28 -36.31 0.43
CA ALA A 912 -0.17 -36.65 1.31
C ALA A 912 0.13 -35.51 2.30
N ASP A 913 -0.85 -35.24 3.17
CA ASP A 913 -0.82 -34.24 4.24
C ASP A 913 -0.62 -34.97 5.58
N PHE A 914 0.61 -34.99 6.10
CA PHE A 914 0.97 -35.77 7.29
C PHE A 914 2.10 -35.12 8.10
N VAL A 915 2.25 -35.60 9.34
CA VAL A 915 3.25 -35.09 10.30
C VAL A 915 4.10 -36.25 10.79
N ILE A 916 5.42 -36.04 10.83
CA ILE A 916 6.37 -36.97 11.44
C ILE A 916 6.77 -36.42 12.81
N TRP A 917 6.57 -37.24 13.85
CA TRP A 917 6.88 -36.91 15.24
C TRP A 917 8.05 -37.74 15.74
N ASN A 918 8.87 -37.14 16.61
CA ASN A 918 9.98 -37.83 17.26
C ASN A 918 9.55 -38.81 18.37
N GLY A 919 8.26 -38.86 18.71
CA GLY A 919 7.69 -39.63 19.79
C GLY A 919 6.17 -39.64 19.71
N HIS A 920 5.51 -40.12 20.77
CA HIS A 920 4.06 -40.28 20.81
C HIS A 920 3.32 -38.96 20.53
N PRO A 921 2.41 -38.87 19.55
CA PRO A 921 1.89 -37.58 19.08
C PRO A 921 1.09 -36.80 20.13
N LEU A 922 0.44 -37.48 21.07
CA LEU A 922 -0.31 -36.86 22.18
C LEU A 922 0.54 -36.49 23.40
N SER A 923 1.87 -36.66 23.34
CA SER A 923 2.77 -36.29 24.44
C SER A 923 3.20 -34.84 24.34
N THR A 924 3.24 -34.14 25.48
CA THR A 924 3.76 -32.77 25.58
C THR A 924 5.27 -32.67 25.33
N TYR A 925 6.00 -33.80 25.38
CA TYR A 925 7.45 -33.85 25.10
C TYR A 925 7.76 -34.09 23.63
N SER A 926 6.77 -34.52 22.84
CA SER A 926 6.95 -34.79 21.43
C SER A 926 7.11 -33.50 20.64
N LYS A 927 7.96 -33.57 19.62
CA LYS A 927 8.25 -32.50 18.68
C LYS A 927 7.94 -32.99 17.28
N THR A 928 7.33 -32.13 16.50
CA THR A 928 7.24 -32.27 15.05
C THR A 928 8.64 -32.24 14.47
N GLU A 929 9.03 -33.30 13.77
CA GLU A 929 10.26 -33.33 12.98
C GLU A 929 10.01 -32.78 11.58
N GLN A 930 8.88 -33.16 10.96
CA GLN A 930 8.51 -32.73 9.61
C GLN A 930 7.00 -32.59 9.46
N THR A 931 6.58 -31.60 8.68
CA THR A 931 5.18 -31.40 8.28
C THR A 931 5.09 -31.34 6.76
N TRP A 932 4.26 -32.22 6.22
CA TRP A 932 4.09 -32.44 4.80
C TRP A 932 2.70 -31.99 4.36
N ILE A 933 2.63 -31.31 3.22
CA ILE A 933 1.38 -30.96 2.53
C ILE A 933 1.55 -31.36 1.08
N GLU A 934 0.64 -32.20 0.57
CA GLU A 934 0.64 -32.69 -0.81
C GLU A 934 1.99 -33.29 -1.20
N GLY A 935 2.62 -34.00 -0.27
CA GLY A 935 3.94 -34.62 -0.47
C GLY A 935 5.10 -33.63 -0.58
N VAL A 936 4.91 -32.36 -0.21
CA VAL A 936 5.95 -31.34 -0.10
C VAL A 936 6.24 -31.07 1.36
N ILE A 937 7.53 -31.01 1.72
CA ILE A 937 7.97 -30.59 3.07
C ILE A 937 7.79 -29.09 3.20
N TYR A 938 6.90 -28.65 4.08
CA TYR A 938 6.72 -27.23 4.42
C TYR A 938 7.38 -26.86 5.75
N PHE A 939 7.63 -27.84 6.60
CA PHE A 939 8.46 -27.67 7.80
C PHE A 939 9.37 -28.89 8.00
N ASP A 940 10.61 -28.62 8.36
CA ASP A 940 11.61 -29.62 8.75
C ASP A 940 12.50 -29.03 9.85
N LEU A 941 12.65 -29.77 10.95
CA LEU A 941 13.31 -29.28 12.15
C LEU A 941 14.80 -28.97 11.94
N GLU A 942 15.50 -29.70 11.07
CA GLU A 942 16.89 -29.42 10.76
C GLU A 942 17.03 -28.18 9.86
N THR A 943 16.15 -28.06 8.86
CA THR A 943 16.04 -26.87 8.02
C THR A 943 15.75 -25.63 8.87
N ASP A 944 14.83 -25.71 9.84
CA ASP A 944 14.53 -24.63 10.78
C ASP A 944 15.78 -24.14 11.54
N ARG A 945 16.62 -25.06 12.02
CA ARG A 945 17.89 -24.71 12.69
C ARG A 945 18.84 -23.94 11.76
N VAL A 946 18.91 -24.34 10.49
CA VAL A 946 19.69 -23.63 9.47
C VAL A 946 19.12 -22.24 9.21
N LEU A 947 17.79 -22.12 9.08
CA LEU A 947 17.11 -20.84 8.86
C LEU A 947 17.32 -19.86 10.02
N ARG A 948 17.25 -20.32 11.28
CA ARG A 948 17.55 -19.49 12.46
C ARG A 948 18.99 -18.97 12.46
N LYS A 949 19.98 -19.85 12.18
CA LYS A 949 21.39 -19.44 12.07
C LYS A 949 21.58 -18.41 10.96
N ARG A 950 20.96 -18.64 9.79
CA ARG A 950 20.97 -17.69 8.66
C ARG A 950 20.38 -16.35 9.07
N ALA A 951 19.25 -16.33 9.77
CA ALA A 951 18.60 -15.10 10.23
C ALA A 951 19.48 -14.30 11.21
N ILE A 952 20.16 -14.98 12.14
CA ILE A 952 21.11 -14.35 13.06
C ILE A 952 22.28 -13.72 12.29
N ASN A 953 22.89 -14.48 11.37
CA ASN A 953 24.03 -14.00 10.59
C ASN A 953 23.65 -12.83 9.67
N GLU A 954 22.49 -12.91 9.02
CA GLU A 954 21.99 -11.86 8.14
C GLU A 954 21.67 -10.59 8.92
N ARG A 955 21.04 -10.72 10.10
CA ARG A 955 20.79 -9.57 10.97
C ARG A 955 22.11 -8.92 11.38
N ALA A 956 23.10 -9.70 11.81
CA ALA A 956 24.41 -9.18 12.19
C ALA A 956 25.09 -8.46 11.03
N ARG A 957 25.02 -9.00 9.80
CA ARG A 957 25.52 -8.35 8.58
C ARG A 957 24.86 -6.97 8.37
N LEU A 958 23.53 -6.91 8.42
CA LEU A 958 22.77 -5.68 8.20
C LEU A 958 23.04 -4.63 9.29
N VAL A 959 23.08 -5.05 10.56
CA VAL A 959 23.45 -4.17 11.69
C VAL A 959 24.84 -3.59 11.50
N ASN A 960 25.83 -4.41 11.16
CA ASN A 960 27.20 -3.94 10.91
C ASN A 960 27.29 -2.99 9.71
N LYS A 961 26.47 -3.21 8.67
CA LYS A 961 26.37 -2.32 7.51
C LYS A 961 25.81 -0.95 7.92
N VAL A 962 24.76 -0.91 8.74
CA VAL A 962 24.20 0.34 9.29
C VAL A 962 25.25 1.10 10.13
N ILE A 963 25.96 0.41 11.03
CA ILE A 963 27.03 1.00 11.86
C ILE A 963 28.14 1.59 10.96
N SER A 964 28.56 0.84 9.94
CA SER A 964 29.63 1.27 9.02
C SER A 964 29.23 2.53 8.23
N GLN A 965 27.98 2.63 7.78
CA GLN A 965 27.47 3.82 7.10
C GLN A 965 27.38 5.03 8.05
N LYS A 966 27.02 4.82 9.32
CA LYS A 966 26.99 5.88 10.34
C LYS A 966 28.39 6.44 10.63
N ILE A 967 29.41 5.58 10.77
CA ILE A 967 30.81 6.00 10.97
C ILE A 967 31.30 6.87 9.79
N LYS A 968 30.89 6.52 8.55
CA LYS A 968 31.26 7.29 7.36
C LYS A 968 30.56 8.65 7.26
N ASN A 969 29.40 8.85 7.91
CA ASN A 969 28.59 10.07 7.84
C ASN A 969 27.95 10.43 9.20
N PRO A 970 28.72 10.98 10.16
CA PRO A 970 28.25 11.21 11.53
C PRO A 970 27.20 12.33 11.72
N GLU A 971 26.96 13.20 10.72
CA GLU A 971 26.08 14.39 10.87
C GLU A 971 24.55 14.11 10.85
N ASN A 972 24.11 12.88 10.57
CA ASN A 972 22.68 12.57 10.39
C ASN A 972 21.87 12.38 11.70
N ASP A 973 22.49 12.51 12.88
CA ASP A 973 21.88 12.09 14.16
C ASP A 973 20.83 13.06 14.73
N SER A 974 20.89 14.35 14.41
CA SER A 974 20.11 15.36 15.18
C SER A 974 18.64 15.53 14.79
N LYS A 975 18.13 14.79 13.79
CA LYS A 975 16.76 14.99 13.27
C LYS A 975 15.81 13.79 13.40
N ASN A 976 16.31 12.60 13.69
CA ASN A 976 15.48 11.38 13.66
C ASN A 976 14.80 11.03 15.01
N ASP A 977 15.17 11.68 16.12
CA ASP A 977 14.65 11.34 17.45
C ASP A 977 13.21 11.83 17.73
N LYS A 978 12.69 12.79 16.95
CA LYS A 978 11.42 13.48 17.28
C LYS A 978 10.12 12.71 17.02
N SER A 979 10.17 11.44 16.60
CA SER A 979 8.95 10.66 16.27
C SER A 979 8.68 9.47 17.19
N ARG A 980 9.53 9.22 18.20
CA ARG A 980 9.37 8.11 19.15
C ARG A 980 9.60 8.52 20.61
N ASP A 981 9.28 9.75 20.98
CA ASP A 981 9.22 10.16 22.40
C ASP A 981 8.04 9.48 23.11
N LEU A 982 8.26 8.25 23.55
CA LEU A 982 7.53 7.65 24.66
C LEU A 982 8.30 8.00 25.93
N GLU A 983 7.69 8.83 26.78
CA GLU A 983 8.00 9.14 28.19
C GLU A 983 9.40 8.67 28.67
N GLU A 984 10.38 9.58 28.69
CA GLU A 984 11.66 9.39 29.38
C GLU A 984 11.44 9.28 30.90
N GLU A 985 11.13 8.08 31.41
CA GLU A 985 11.43 7.75 32.80
C GLU A 985 12.90 7.33 32.91
N THR A 986 13.68 8.15 33.62
CA THR A 986 15.10 7.94 33.87
C THR A 986 15.30 6.74 34.80
N ILE A 987 15.50 5.54 34.25
CA ILE A 987 15.83 4.35 35.06
C ILE A 987 17.34 4.30 35.30
N GLN A 988 17.76 4.56 36.54
CA GLN A 988 19.11 4.28 37.02
C GLN A 988 19.40 2.77 36.97
N LEU A 989 20.41 2.39 36.19
CA LEU A 989 20.86 1.01 36.01
C LEU A 989 21.61 0.49 37.26
N SER A 990 20.90 -0.18 38.16
CA SER A 990 21.54 -1.06 39.16
C SER A 990 21.80 -2.46 38.56
N LYS A 991 23.08 -2.81 38.42
CA LYS A 991 23.62 -4.09 37.92
C LYS A 991 22.95 -5.32 38.57
N ARG A 992 22.09 -6.05 37.84
CA ARG A 992 21.89 -7.54 37.82
C ARG A 992 20.99 -7.89 36.62
N PRO A 993 21.16 -9.04 35.93
CA PRO A 993 20.34 -9.40 34.78
C PRO A 993 18.95 -9.78 35.28
N ARG A 994 18.00 -8.83 35.23
CA ARG A 994 16.58 -9.11 35.35
C ARG A 994 16.02 -9.26 33.94
N TRP A 995 15.39 -10.39 33.69
CA TRP A 995 14.46 -10.56 32.57
C TRP A 995 13.41 -9.46 32.67
N LEU A 996 13.47 -8.46 31.77
CA LEU A 996 12.45 -7.44 31.64
C LEU A 996 11.29 -7.99 30.79
N PRO A 997 10.05 -8.00 31.31
CA PRO A 997 8.88 -8.14 30.46
C PRO A 997 8.70 -6.85 29.66
N VAL A 998 8.61 -6.99 28.34
CA VAL A 998 8.29 -5.88 27.43
C VAL A 998 6.89 -5.36 27.75
N MET A 999 6.81 -4.14 28.27
CA MET A 999 5.54 -3.41 28.43
C MET A 999 5.14 -2.81 27.07
N LEU A 1000 4.27 -3.51 26.35
CA LEU A 1000 3.61 -3.01 25.14
C LEU A 1000 2.50 -2.02 25.55
N LYS A 1001 2.81 -0.72 25.65
CA LYS A 1001 1.77 0.32 25.65
C LYS A 1001 1.26 0.46 24.21
N SER A 1002 -0.05 0.27 24.01
CA SER A 1002 -0.84 0.45 22.78
C SER A 1002 -1.03 -0.74 21.81
N CYS A 1003 -1.61 -1.84 22.30
CA CYS A 1003 -2.66 -2.57 21.57
C CYS A 1003 -3.33 -3.56 22.53
N THR A 1004 -4.66 -3.59 22.52
CA THR A 1004 -5.46 -4.56 23.27
C THR A 1004 -5.15 -5.98 22.80
N THR A 1005 -4.24 -6.66 23.50
CA THR A 1005 -4.10 -8.11 23.45
C THR A 1005 -3.63 -8.57 24.83
N ILE A 1006 -4.48 -9.35 25.49
CA ILE A 1006 -4.19 -9.97 26.79
C ILE A 1006 -3.14 -11.05 26.56
N THR A 1007 -1.89 -10.76 26.85
CA THR A 1007 -0.84 -11.77 27.05
C THR A 1007 -0.60 -11.93 28.55
N ARG A 1008 -1.21 -12.96 29.16
CA ARG A 1008 -0.79 -13.45 30.47
C ARG A 1008 0.19 -14.60 30.27
N GLY A 1009 1.45 -14.34 30.57
CA GLY A 1009 2.48 -15.37 30.69
C GLY A 1009 2.12 -16.37 31.78
N LEU A 1010 2.14 -17.65 31.43
CA LEU A 1010 2.10 -18.77 32.36
C LEU A 1010 3.45 -18.93 33.07
N TYR A 1011 3.38 -19.43 34.30
CA TYR A 1011 4.43 -19.82 35.24
C TYR A 1011 4.94 -18.74 36.23
N HIS A 1012 4.31 -18.69 37.41
CA HIS A 1012 5.04 -18.68 38.69
C HIS A 1012 4.15 -19.13 39.88
N ASN A 1013 4.54 -20.27 40.47
CA ASN A 1013 4.41 -20.70 41.87
C ASN A 1013 3.36 -20.06 42.79
N GLY A 1014 2.12 -20.58 42.74
CA GLY A 1014 1.40 -21.01 43.95
C GLY A 1014 1.24 -20.04 45.13
N LYS A 1015 1.07 -18.73 44.91
CA LYS A 1015 0.59 -17.79 45.93
C LYS A 1015 -0.46 -16.83 45.37
N SER A 1016 -1.62 -16.80 46.03
CA SER A 1016 -2.72 -15.86 45.80
C SER A 1016 -2.28 -14.42 46.12
N LEU A 1017 -2.72 -13.46 45.31
CA LEU A 1017 -2.69 -12.04 45.66
C LEU A 1017 -4.08 -11.44 45.44
N HIS A 1018 -4.89 -11.52 46.49
CA HIS A 1018 -5.94 -10.55 46.76
C HIS A 1018 -5.31 -9.18 47.14
N THR A 1019 -6.13 -8.15 46.96
CA THR A 1019 -6.09 -6.77 47.48
C THR A 1019 -5.29 -5.71 46.72
N CYS A 1020 -6.02 -4.83 46.02
CA CYS A 1020 -5.92 -3.38 46.27
C CYS A 1020 -7.18 -2.66 45.76
N THR A 1021 -8.08 -2.38 46.72
CA THR A 1021 -9.10 -1.34 46.67
C THR A 1021 -8.47 0.00 47.04
N SER A 1022 -8.41 0.96 46.13
CA SER A 1022 -8.66 2.39 46.41
C SER A 1022 -8.51 3.23 45.15
N GLY A 1023 -9.48 4.13 44.94
CA GLY A 1023 -9.57 4.97 43.76
C GLY A 1023 -8.60 6.14 43.82
N LYS A 1024 -7.81 6.31 42.73
CA LYS A 1024 -7.16 7.58 42.33
C LYS A 1024 -6.36 7.47 41.00
N CYS A 1025 -6.84 6.74 40.00
CA CYS A 1025 -6.16 6.63 38.69
C CYS A 1025 -7.06 6.92 37.48
N CYS A 1026 -7.99 7.87 37.62
CA CYS A 1026 -8.72 8.42 36.48
C CYS A 1026 -8.76 9.96 36.53
N GLN A 1027 -7.62 10.61 36.27
CA GLN A 1027 -7.57 12.00 35.80
C GLN A 1027 -6.28 12.23 35.01
N SER A 1028 -6.37 12.30 33.67
CA SER A 1028 -5.89 13.43 32.84
C SER A 1028 -5.83 13.03 31.36
N ASN A 1029 -6.58 13.82 30.57
CA ASN A 1029 -6.56 14.12 29.13
C ASN A 1029 -6.13 13.08 28.09
#